data_AF-A0A7X7IAY2-F1
#
_entry.id   AF-A0A7X7IAY2-F1
#
_cell.length_a   1.000
_cell.length_b   1.000
_cell.length_c   1.000
_cell.angle_alpha   90.00
_cell.angle_beta   90.00
_cell.angle_gamma   90.00
#
_symmetry.space_group_name_H-M   'P 1'
#
loop_
_entity.id
_entity.type
_entity.pdbx_description
1 polymer ?
#
loop_
_entity_poly.entity_id
_entity_poly.type
_entity_poly.pdbx_seq_one_letter_code
_entity_poly.pdbx_strand_id
1 'polypeptide(L)'
;MPAPGGPLIGFDLVEVGRFREALRRHPSLQKRLFTPAEIEYCSGRGVPELHLAARFAAKEAVGKLLGTGVLCWQEIEVTGEGRGSAPRVALTGRTAGVARDRGVGDVQVSLSHVGSLAGACAVAATCLEGGTDMEIVVGPGGEEAIARYGIIGLASLAGRPAVFTPAQVRELDRVTIEEIGIPGPVLMERAALGVSQFVRSRYPDRHTLVVCGHGNNGGDGLATARQLHLAGHPVACVVAVNSPSELRGDAALNYHAAEKTGVNLRVGEVPAYLWDETELVIDCLLGTGAKGELRGRHAEWTRLINAAGARGVPVLAVDVPSGVDSSTGSVAAGSVVADHTITFHAAKSGLICPPGSEAAGEVLVWDIGIPRSLEPEPDVSVVTEADVSVPGRRVDDHKYRAGYVALLAGSTAYPGAAWLAAQAALRTGAGYARLLMTSGAAAGVRNRLVEGVLHEIGPGDHLADAGPVLSFLADDRLGALVAGPGLGRDPATMAALRQVVLESTVPTVLDADGLFAFAGAVEELQDRPGLVLTPHVGELATLLGEPATGVAAASLAAARRAAAATGQVVLLKGSSTVIAAPSGDTRAVVQGPPQLASAGTGDVLSGIIGTLLAKGLTPFEAAYAGAWIHAEAGRLGALTDPQGILAGDLVELIPEVVAGRIYERGPSWRT
;
A
#
# COMPACT_ATOMS: atom_id res chain seq x y z
N MET A 1 -19.01 20.23 -7.23
CA MET A 1 -20.38 19.73 -6.96
C MET A 1 -20.25 18.49 -6.11
N PRO A 2 -21.05 18.28 -5.05
CA PRO A 2 -21.00 17.05 -4.28
C PRO A 2 -21.45 15.85 -5.14
N ALA A 3 -20.77 14.72 -5.01
CA ALA A 3 -21.14 13.48 -5.69
C ALA A 3 -22.51 12.96 -5.20
N PRO A 4 -23.31 12.31 -6.07
CA PRO A 4 -24.66 11.90 -5.72
C PRO A 4 -24.66 10.61 -4.88
N GLY A 5 -25.47 10.57 -3.80
CA GLY A 5 -25.98 9.30 -3.23
C GLY A 5 -25.57 8.89 -1.80
N GLY A 6 -24.79 9.69 -1.06
CA GLY A 6 -24.40 9.34 0.32
C GLY A 6 -25.34 9.87 1.42
N PRO A 7 -25.39 9.23 2.61
CA PRO A 7 -26.03 9.82 3.79
C PRO A 7 -25.19 11.01 4.29
N LEU A 8 -25.81 12.18 4.40
CA LEU A 8 -25.22 13.38 4.99
C LEU A 8 -25.42 13.35 6.50
N ILE A 9 -24.36 13.62 7.24
CA ILE A 9 -24.38 13.60 8.71
C ILE A 9 -23.84 14.92 9.23
N GLY A 10 -24.47 15.44 10.28
CA GLY A 10 -23.92 16.50 11.08
C GLY A 10 -24.11 16.22 12.56
N PHE A 11 -23.11 16.57 13.36
CA PHE A 11 -23.13 16.36 14.80
C PHE A 11 -22.65 17.60 15.53
N ASP A 12 -23.28 17.91 16.66
CA ASP A 12 -22.84 19.01 17.52
C ASP A 12 -23.07 18.72 19.00
N LEU A 13 -22.21 19.32 19.83
CA LEU A 13 -22.23 19.24 21.29
C LEU A 13 -22.13 20.63 21.91
N VAL A 14 -22.95 20.85 22.93
CA VAL A 14 -23.13 22.14 23.58
C VAL A 14 -23.05 21.94 25.08
N GLU A 15 -22.12 22.65 25.71
CA GLU A 15 -22.06 22.73 27.17
C GLU A 15 -23.21 23.60 27.70
N VAL A 16 -24.12 22.97 28.45
CA VAL A 16 -25.37 23.60 28.91
C VAL A 16 -25.09 24.76 29.85
N GLY A 17 -24.07 24.64 30.70
CA GLY A 17 -23.65 25.70 31.62
C GLY A 17 -23.19 26.95 30.89
N ARG A 18 -22.33 26.78 29.88
CA ARG A 18 -21.83 27.87 29.04
C ARG A 18 -22.93 28.51 28.20
N PHE A 19 -23.84 27.70 27.65
CA PHE A 19 -24.98 28.18 26.88
C PHE A 19 -25.96 28.99 27.72
N ARG A 20 -26.28 28.51 28.93
CA ARG A 20 -27.12 29.22 29.90
C ARG A 20 -26.54 30.59 30.26
N GLU A 21 -25.23 30.65 30.50
CA GLU A 21 -24.55 31.89 30.83
C GLU A 21 -24.58 32.88 29.64
N ALA A 22 -24.44 32.39 28.41
CA ALA A 22 -24.55 33.22 27.21
C ALA A 22 -25.96 33.83 27.05
N LEU A 23 -27.02 33.05 27.30
CA LEU A 23 -28.40 33.53 27.28
C LEU A 23 -28.67 34.61 28.34
N ARG A 24 -28.06 34.48 29.54
CA ARG A 24 -28.19 35.49 30.61
C ARG A 24 -27.47 36.79 30.26
N ARG A 25 -26.26 36.71 29.72
CA ARG A 25 -25.47 37.89 29.31
C ARG A 25 -26.12 38.65 28.16
N HIS A 26 -26.80 37.95 27.27
CA HIS A 26 -27.43 38.54 26.09
C HIS A 26 -28.88 38.06 25.95
N PRO A 27 -29.85 38.71 26.62
CA PRO A 27 -31.26 38.31 26.58
C PRO A 27 -31.88 38.31 25.18
N SER A 28 -31.35 39.09 24.24
CA SER A 28 -31.77 39.11 22.83
C SER A 28 -31.28 37.89 22.04
N LEU A 29 -30.31 37.13 22.55
CA LEU A 29 -29.72 35.97 21.89
C LEU A 29 -30.76 34.87 21.67
N GLN A 30 -31.63 34.62 22.64
CA GLN A 30 -32.69 33.62 22.52
C GLN A 30 -33.61 33.92 21.33
N LYS A 31 -34.04 35.18 21.18
CA LYS A 31 -34.90 35.62 20.07
C LYS A 31 -34.17 35.62 18.72
N ARG A 32 -32.84 35.58 18.69
CA ARG A 32 -32.05 35.50 17.46
C ARG A 32 -31.81 34.06 17.02
N LEU A 33 -31.65 33.15 17.97
CA LEU A 33 -31.30 31.75 17.72
C LEU A 33 -32.52 30.86 17.47
N PHE A 34 -33.66 31.19 18.05
CA PHE A 34 -34.83 30.31 18.06
C PHE A 34 -36.08 31.00 17.51
N THR A 35 -36.96 30.20 16.89
CA THR A 35 -38.28 30.66 16.46
C THR A 35 -39.22 30.81 17.67
N PRO A 36 -40.33 31.55 17.54
CA PRO A 36 -41.34 31.63 18.60
C PRO A 36 -41.85 30.26 19.05
N ALA A 37 -42.04 29.31 18.12
CA ALA A 37 -42.52 27.96 18.43
C ALA A 37 -41.50 27.16 19.26
N GLU A 38 -40.20 27.27 18.95
CA GLU A 38 -39.16 26.61 19.74
C GLU A 38 -39.03 27.19 21.15
N ILE A 39 -39.18 28.51 21.27
CA ILE A 39 -39.17 29.21 22.56
C ILE A 39 -40.35 28.75 23.40
N GLU A 40 -41.56 28.78 22.84
CA GLU A 40 -42.79 28.34 23.50
C GLU A 40 -42.69 26.88 23.96
N TYR A 41 -42.21 25.99 23.07
CA TYR A 41 -41.98 24.59 23.42
C TYR A 41 -41.02 24.45 24.59
N CYS A 42 -39.87 25.14 24.57
CA CYS A 42 -38.84 25.00 25.59
C CYS A 42 -39.27 25.59 26.94
N SER A 43 -40.00 26.71 26.91
CA SER A 43 -40.53 27.36 28.11
C SER A 43 -41.51 26.49 28.89
N GLY A 44 -42.21 25.57 28.22
CA GLY A 44 -43.11 24.59 28.85
C GLY A 44 -42.41 23.37 29.49
N ARG A 45 -41.07 23.33 29.54
CA ARG A 45 -40.30 22.18 30.06
C ARG A 45 -39.63 22.48 31.40
N GLY A 46 -39.25 21.43 32.13
CA GLY A 46 -38.71 21.54 33.50
C GLY A 46 -37.38 22.29 33.60
N VAL A 47 -36.53 22.23 32.55
CA VAL A 47 -35.29 23.02 32.46
C VAL A 47 -35.20 23.64 31.05
N PRO A 48 -35.82 24.81 30.82
CA PRO A 48 -35.92 25.39 29.47
C PRO A 48 -34.57 25.56 28.77
N GLU A 49 -33.51 25.94 29.48
CA GLU A 49 -32.19 26.18 28.91
C GLU A 49 -31.50 24.91 28.43
N LEU A 50 -31.79 23.76 29.03
CA LEU A 50 -31.31 22.45 28.58
C LEU A 50 -31.94 22.09 27.23
N HIS A 51 -33.25 22.33 27.09
CA HIS A 51 -33.99 22.06 25.87
C HIS A 51 -33.66 23.05 24.74
N LEU A 52 -33.31 24.30 25.08
CA LEU A 52 -32.77 25.27 24.14
C LEU A 52 -31.35 24.88 23.69
N ALA A 53 -30.48 24.43 24.62
CA ALA A 53 -29.14 23.95 24.27
C ALA A 53 -29.17 22.76 23.32
N ALA A 54 -30.08 21.79 23.53
CA ALA A 54 -30.27 20.66 22.62
C ALA A 54 -30.71 21.09 21.21
N ARG A 55 -31.58 22.11 21.11
CA ARG A 55 -31.99 22.67 19.80
C ARG A 55 -30.91 23.50 19.14
N PHE A 56 -30.10 24.20 19.93
CA PHE A 56 -28.92 24.89 19.41
C PHE A 56 -27.96 23.88 18.78
N ALA A 57 -27.67 22.78 19.48
CA ALA A 57 -26.87 21.67 18.94
C ALA A 57 -27.50 21.09 17.67
N ALA A 58 -28.83 20.94 17.64
CA ALA A 58 -29.55 20.44 16.46
C ALA A 58 -29.38 21.35 15.23
N LYS A 59 -29.48 22.67 15.42
CA LYS A 59 -29.31 23.64 14.34
C LYS A 59 -27.88 23.64 13.81
N GLU A 60 -26.89 23.56 14.68
CA GLU A 60 -25.48 23.41 14.31
C GLU A 60 -25.24 22.09 13.56
N ALA A 61 -25.80 20.98 14.06
CA ALA A 61 -25.74 19.68 13.39
C ALA A 61 -26.34 19.75 11.97
N VAL A 62 -27.48 20.40 11.79
CA VAL A 62 -28.08 20.62 10.46
C VAL A 62 -27.19 21.51 9.59
N GLY A 63 -26.61 22.60 10.13
CA GLY A 63 -25.68 23.45 9.39
C GLY A 63 -24.43 22.71 8.90
N LYS A 64 -23.91 21.77 9.71
CA LYS A 64 -22.79 20.89 9.36
C LYS A 64 -23.20 19.85 8.31
N LEU A 65 -24.38 19.24 8.46
CA LEU A 65 -24.96 18.32 7.47
C LEU A 65 -25.08 19.00 6.10
N LEU A 66 -25.53 20.25 6.08
CA LEU A 66 -25.64 21.04 4.84
C LEU A 66 -24.29 21.55 4.32
N GLY A 67 -23.19 21.38 5.07
CA GLY A 67 -21.84 21.78 4.66
C GLY A 67 -21.67 23.28 4.41
N THR A 68 -22.50 24.12 5.05
CA THR A 68 -22.46 25.59 4.96
C THR A 68 -22.32 26.28 6.31
N GLY A 69 -22.38 25.52 7.40
CA GLY A 69 -22.68 26.08 8.73
C GLY A 69 -24.11 26.63 8.77
N VAL A 70 -24.47 27.26 9.90
CA VAL A 70 -25.80 27.85 10.08
C VAL A 70 -25.88 29.21 9.40
N LEU A 71 -26.55 29.26 8.24
CA LEU A 71 -26.76 30.50 7.48
C LEU A 71 -27.71 31.47 8.17
N CYS A 72 -28.80 30.95 8.74
CA CYS A 72 -29.74 31.69 9.56
C CYS A 72 -30.36 30.75 10.60
N TRP A 73 -30.21 31.11 11.87
CA TRP A 73 -30.64 30.27 12.99
C TRP A 73 -32.14 29.98 12.99
N GLN A 74 -32.97 30.96 12.63
CA GLN A 74 -34.42 30.80 12.61
C GLN A 74 -34.94 30.08 11.35
N GLU A 75 -34.11 29.92 10.32
CA GLU A 75 -34.47 29.16 9.12
C GLU A 75 -34.38 27.64 9.34
N ILE A 76 -33.76 27.20 10.44
CA ILE A 76 -33.75 25.82 10.90
C ILE A 76 -34.60 25.77 12.16
N GLU A 77 -35.81 25.25 12.07
CA GLU A 77 -36.72 25.11 13.21
C GLU A 77 -36.75 23.65 13.71
N VAL A 78 -36.55 23.44 15.02
CA VAL A 78 -36.51 22.10 15.63
C VAL A 78 -37.60 21.96 16.70
N THR A 79 -38.72 21.35 16.32
CA THR A 79 -39.89 21.16 17.18
C THR A 79 -40.04 19.70 17.64
N GLY A 80 -40.83 19.47 18.69
CA GLY A 80 -41.22 18.13 19.13
C GLY A 80 -42.74 18.05 19.31
N GLU A 81 -43.37 16.99 18.79
CA GLU A 81 -44.82 16.76 18.88
C GLU A 81 -45.19 16.01 20.18
N GLY A 82 -44.88 16.59 21.35
CA GLY A 82 -45.29 16.03 22.66
C GLY A 82 -44.22 15.21 23.40
N ARG A 83 -44.63 14.42 24.42
CA ARG A 83 -43.72 13.52 25.16
C ARG A 83 -43.57 12.21 24.39
N GLY A 84 -42.34 11.88 23.97
CA GLY A 84 -42.01 10.61 23.32
C GLY A 84 -42.06 10.61 21.78
N SER A 85 -42.43 11.72 21.15
CA SER A 85 -42.35 11.90 19.69
C SER A 85 -40.92 12.21 19.24
N ALA A 86 -40.52 11.72 18.06
CA ALA A 86 -39.28 12.13 17.41
C ALA A 86 -39.29 13.65 17.12
N PRO A 87 -38.18 14.36 17.34
CA PRO A 87 -38.08 15.77 16.97
C PRO A 87 -38.08 15.93 15.44
N ARG A 88 -38.69 17.01 14.95
CA ARG A 88 -38.78 17.33 13.52
C ARG A 88 -37.93 18.56 13.19
N VAL A 89 -37.33 18.55 12.01
CA VAL A 89 -36.59 19.69 11.45
C VAL A 89 -37.39 20.29 10.29
N ALA A 90 -37.68 21.59 10.37
CA ALA A 90 -38.24 22.35 9.25
C ALA A 90 -37.21 23.36 8.75
N LEU A 91 -36.91 23.31 7.44
CA LEU A 91 -36.01 24.23 6.76
C LEU A 91 -36.81 25.26 5.98
N THR A 92 -36.46 26.54 6.11
CA THR A 92 -37.10 27.65 5.37
C THR A 92 -36.06 28.58 4.74
N GLY A 93 -36.53 29.55 3.95
CA GLY A 93 -35.69 30.62 3.41
C GLY A 93 -34.49 30.13 2.59
N ARG A 94 -33.32 30.74 2.83
CA ARG A 94 -32.08 30.41 2.12
C ARG A 94 -31.57 29.02 2.46
N THR A 95 -31.75 28.59 3.71
CA THR A 95 -31.34 27.26 4.18
C THR A 95 -32.10 26.14 3.45
N ALA A 96 -33.40 26.31 3.20
CA ALA A 96 -34.17 25.37 2.37
C ALA A 96 -33.73 25.36 0.90
N GLY A 97 -33.30 26.50 0.37
CA GLY A 97 -32.70 26.60 -0.97
C GLY A 97 -31.43 25.75 -1.08
N VAL A 98 -30.49 25.91 -0.14
CA VAL A 98 -29.23 25.13 -0.10
C VAL A 98 -29.49 23.63 0.05
N ALA A 99 -30.45 23.24 0.89
CA ALA A 99 -30.82 21.83 1.04
C ALA A 99 -31.34 21.25 -0.29
N ARG A 100 -32.19 21.99 -1.01
CA ARG A 100 -32.73 21.58 -2.31
C ARG A 100 -31.63 21.48 -3.39
N ASP A 101 -30.77 22.49 -3.48
CA ASP A 101 -29.68 22.55 -4.46
C ASP A 101 -28.66 21.41 -4.25
N ARG A 102 -28.57 20.89 -3.03
CA ARG A 102 -27.72 19.75 -2.65
C ARG A 102 -28.45 18.41 -2.66
N GLY A 103 -29.71 18.36 -3.09
CA GLY A 103 -30.50 17.13 -3.14
C GLY A 103 -30.76 16.50 -1.78
N VAL A 104 -30.73 17.28 -0.69
CA VAL A 104 -30.95 16.79 0.68
C VAL A 104 -32.42 16.46 0.86
N GLY A 105 -32.71 15.19 1.17
CA GLY A 105 -34.04 14.70 1.52
C GLY A 105 -34.49 15.11 2.92
N ASP A 106 -35.37 14.31 3.52
CA ASP A 106 -35.87 14.58 4.87
C ASP A 106 -34.75 14.51 5.91
N VAL A 107 -34.67 15.54 6.77
CA VAL A 107 -33.63 15.65 7.79
C VAL A 107 -34.15 15.08 9.11
N GLN A 108 -33.60 13.92 9.48
CA GLN A 108 -33.88 13.27 10.76
C GLN A 108 -32.89 13.78 11.79
N VAL A 109 -33.37 14.10 13.00
CA VAL A 109 -32.50 14.56 14.09
C VAL A 109 -32.74 13.74 15.35
N SER A 110 -31.66 13.40 16.04
CA SER A 110 -31.69 12.82 17.38
C SER A 110 -31.08 13.81 18.36
N LEU A 111 -31.77 14.04 19.48
CA LEU A 111 -31.35 14.97 20.53
C LEU A 111 -31.07 14.17 21.80
N SER A 112 -29.88 14.37 22.36
CA SER A 112 -29.46 13.76 23.62
C SER A 112 -29.04 14.85 24.59
N HIS A 113 -29.34 14.68 25.87
CA HIS A 113 -28.81 15.59 26.87
C HIS A 113 -28.60 14.90 28.22
N VAL A 114 -27.53 15.29 28.89
CA VAL A 114 -27.24 15.01 30.30
C VAL A 114 -27.02 16.35 31.00
N GLY A 115 -27.14 16.44 32.33
CA GLY A 115 -27.25 17.73 33.04
C GLY A 115 -26.24 18.83 32.65
N SER A 116 -25.02 18.47 32.22
CA SER A 116 -23.96 19.39 31.78
C SER A 116 -23.82 19.57 30.27
N LEU A 117 -24.37 18.68 29.44
CA LEU A 117 -24.13 18.61 28.00
C LEU A 117 -25.41 18.31 27.22
N ALA A 118 -25.59 19.00 26.11
CA ALA A 118 -26.63 18.70 25.12
C ALA A 118 -25.96 18.41 23.77
N GLY A 119 -26.45 17.42 23.05
CA GLY A 119 -25.91 17.02 21.75
C GLY A 119 -27.01 16.70 20.76
N ALA A 120 -26.68 16.83 19.48
CA ALA A 120 -27.56 16.45 18.41
C ALA A 120 -26.81 15.79 17.26
N CYS A 121 -27.44 14.79 16.66
CA CYS A 121 -27.02 14.18 15.40
C CYS A 121 -28.13 14.39 14.37
N ALA A 122 -27.81 15.02 13.25
CA ALA A 122 -28.69 15.18 12.11
C ALA A 122 -28.21 14.24 10.99
N VAL A 123 -29.16 13.58 10.32
CA VAL A 123 -28.90 12.67 9.20
C VAL A 123 -29.91 12.93 8.10
N ALA A 124 -29.46 12.93 6.84
CA ALA A 124 -30.34 13.01 5.68
C ALA A 124 -29.79 12.16 4.53
N ALA A 125 -30.68 11.51 3.78
CA ALA A 125 -30.30 10.88 2.51
C ALA A 125 -30.30 11.93 1.39
N THR A 126 -29.38 11.79 0.44
CA THR A 126 -29.47 12.55 -0.82
C THR A 126 -30.37 11.78 -1.79
N CYS A 127 -31.37 12.44 -2.38
CA CYS A 127 -32.25 11.78 -3.34
C CYS A 127 -31.48 11.49 -4.63
N LEU A 128 -31.33 10.21 -4.98
CA LEU A 128 -30.88 9.77 -6.29
C LEU A 128 -32.06 9.87 -7.26
N GLU A 129 -31.94 10.69 -8.30
CA GLU A 129 -32.72 10.44 -9.52
C GLU A 129 -32.12 9.21 -10.21
N GLY A 130 -32.84 8.08 -10.17
CA GLY A 130 -32.48 6.85 -10.89
C GLY A 130 -31.62 5.90 -10.06
N GLY A 131 -32.27 4.87 -9.49
CA GLY A 131 -31.59 3.81 -8.75
C GLY A 131 -30.98 2.76 -9.68
N THR A 132 -29.74 2.39 -9.37
CA THR A 132 -29.16 1.04 -9.43
C THR A 132 -27.96 1.01 -8.50
N ASP A 133 -27.88 -0.05 -7.69
CA ASP A 133 -26.80 -0.57 -6.83
C ASP A 133 -25.54 0.29 -6.62
N MET A 134 -25.18 0.48 -5.34
CA MET A 134 -23.87 1.04 -4.96
C MET A 134 -22.75 0.12 -5.43
N GLU A 135 -22.14 0.49 -6.55
CA GLU A 135 -20.88 -0.05 -7.02
C GLU A 135 -19.75 0.63 -6.24
N ILE A 136 -18.97 -0.16 -5.47
CA ILE A 136 -17.68 0.31 -4.96
C ILE A 136 -16.76 0.39 -6.17
N VAL A 137 -16.59 1.60 -6.69
CA VAL A 137 -15.65 1.88 -7.78
C VAL A 137 -14.22 1.76 -7.23
N VAL A 138 -13.63 0.57 -7.34
CA VAL A 138 -12.17 0.40 -7.33
C VAL A 138 -11.69 0.67 -8.75
N GLY A 139 -11.60 1.96 -9.08
CA GLY A 139 -11.11 2.45 -10.36
C GLY A 139 -10.21 3.67 -10.14
N PRO A 140 -9.33 4.00 -11.11
CA PRO A 140 -8.25 4.99 -10.97
C PRO A 140 -8.70 6.45 -10.69
N GLY A 141 -9.99 6.70 -10.52
CA GLY A 141 -10.55 8.00 -10.12
C GLY A 141 -10.88 8.13 -8.61
N GLY A 142 -10.76 7.06 -7.82
CA GLY A 142 -11.07 7.08 -6.38
C GLY A 142 -10.01 7.79 -5.51
N GLU A 143 -8.77 7.85 -6.00
CA GLU A 143 -7.62 8.40 -5.25
C GLU A 143 -7.71 9.92 -5.05
N GLU A 144 -8.24 10.67 -6.03
CA GLU A 144 -8.44 12.13 -5.91
C GLU A 144 -9.51 12.51 -4.88
N ALA A 145 -10.50 11.64 -4.64
CA ALA A 145 -11.56 11.89 -3.67
C ALA A 145 -11.08 11.65 -2.22
N ILE A 146 -10.24 10.63 -2.01
CA ILE A 146 -9.61 10.32 -0.71
C ILE A 146 -8.63 11.42 -0.32
N ALA A 147 -7.85 11.94 -1.27
CA ALA A 147 -6.87 13.01 -1.03
C ALA A 147 -7.51 14.37 -0.70
N ARG A 148 -8.72 14.68 -1.21
CA ARG A 148 -9.36 16.00 -1.04
C ARG A 148 -10.20 16.18 0.22
N TYR A 149 -10.68 15.10 0.85
CA TYR A 149 -11.66 15.21 1.93
C TYR A 149 -11.32 14.50 3.25
N GLY A 150 -10.16 13.84 3.36
CA GLY A 150 -9.68 13.31 4.65
C GLY A 150 -10.65 12.34 5.34
N ILE A 151 -11.42 11.58 4.56
CA ILE A 151 -12.35 10.58 5.09
C ILE A 151 -11.57 9.32 5.42
N ILE A 152 -11.85 8.78 6.62
CA ILE A 152 -11.39 7.48 7.13
C ILE A 152 -11.70 6.41 6.08
N GLY A 153 -10.68 5.86 5.44
CA GLY A 153 -10.85 4.93 4.33
C GLY A 153 -9.77 3.88 4.28
N LEU A 154 -10.13 2.76 3.66
CA LEU A 154 -9.22 1.67 3.34
C LEU A 154 -8.44 2.09 2.09
N ALA A 155 -7.11 2.11 2.18
CA ALA A 155 -6.23 2.45 1.08
C ALA A 155 -5.40 1.22 0.68
N SER A 156 -5.13 1.09 -0.62
CA SER A 156 -4.05 0.22 -1.09
C SER A 156 -2.70 0.78 -0.64
N LEU A 157 -1.63 -0.02 -0.79
CA LEU A 157 -0.26 0.48 -0.61
C LEU A 157 0.09 1.64 -1.56
N ALA A 158 -0.53 1.72 -2.75
CA ALA A 158 -0.34 2.87 -3.64
C ALA A 158 -1.03 4.14 -3.10
N GLY A 159 -2.22 4.02 -2.50
CA GLY A 159 -2.92 5.13 -1.87
C GLY A 159 -2.30 5.58 -0.54
N ARG A 160 -1.46 4.74 0.09
CA ARG A 160 -0.70 5.07 1.30
C ARG A 160 0.74 4.53 1.20
N PRO A 161 1.61 5.22 0.43
CA PRO A 161 2.91 4.68 0.05
C PRO A 161 4.00 4.80 1.13
N ALA A 162 3.80 5.63 2.16
CA ALA A 162 4.75 5.76 3.25
C ALA A 162 4.68 4.53 4.18
N VAL A 163 5.82 3.87 4.36
CA VAL A 163 5.97 2.65 5.16
C VAL A 163 6.98 2.90 6.27
N PHE A 164 6.66 2.41 7.46
CA PHE A 164 7.41 2.72 8.67
C PHE A 164 7.92 1.45 9.34
N THR A 165 8.94 1.58 10.18
CA THR A 165 9.32 0.51 11.10
C THR A 165 8.26 0.32 12.18
N PRO A 166 8.15 -0.87 12.80
CA PRO A 166 7.30 -1.06 13.97
C PRO A 166 7.64 -0.13 15.13
N ALA A 167 8.90 0.28 15.25
CA ALA A 167 9.33 1.24 16.27
C ALA A 167 8.74 2.63 16.01
N GLN A 168 8.77 3.12 14.77
CA GLN A 168 8.14 4.38 14.38
C GLN A 168 6.62 4.35 14.61
N VAL A 169 5.94 3.26 14.25
CA VAL A 169 4.49 3.13 14.46
C VAL A 169 4.13 3.12 15.94
N ARG A 170 4.88 2.42 16.79
CA ARG A 170 4.67 2.46 18.25
C ARG A 170 4.88 3.84 18.83
N GLU A 171 5.83 4.60 18.30
CA GLU A 171 6.04 5.98 18.74
C GLU A 171 4.88 6.88 18.29
N LEU A 172 4.35 6.68 17.08
CA LEU A 172 3.15 7.38 16.61
C LEU A 172 1.94 7.09 17.50
N ASP A 173 1.73 5.83 17.89
CA ASP A 173 0.69 5.44 18.86
C ASP A 173 0.91 6.13 20.21
N ARG A 174 2.15 6.09 20.74
CA ARG A 174 2.49 6.70 22.02
C ARG A 174 2.23 8.20 22.02
N VAL A 175 2.74 8.94 21.04
CA VAL A 175 2.54 10.40 20.91
C VAL A 175 1.06 10.73 20.75
N THR A 176 0.32 9.93 19.97
CA THR A 176 -1.13 10.13 19.78
C THR A 176 -1.91 9.94 21.09
N ILE A 177 -1.53 8.95 21.91
CA ILE A 177 -2.20 8.67 23.17
C ILE A 177 -1.79 9.66 24.26
N GLU A 178 -0.49 9.88 24.43
CA GLU A 178 0.06 10.61 25.57
C GLU A 178 0.11 12.13 25.35
N GLU A 179 0.37 12.58 24.12
CA GLU A 179 0.59 14.01 23.82
C GLU A 179 -0.62 14.65 23.14
N ILE A 180 -1.26 13.97 22.18
CA ILE A 180 -2.50 14.46 21.55
C ILE A 180 -3.72 14.18 22.45
N GLY A 181 -3.68 13.11 23.24
CA GLY A 181 -4.73 12.75 24.19
C GLY A 181 -5.86 11.91 23.59
N ILE A 182 -5.64 11.21 22.47
CA ILE A 182 -6.62 10.26 21.91
C ILE A 182 -6.46 8.92 22.64
N PRO A 183 -7.44 8.45 23.43
CA PRO A 183 -7.28 7.23 24.23
C PRO A 183 -7.04 5.98 23.37
N GLY A 184 -6.19 5.05 23.84
CA GLY A 184 -5.94 3.75 23.20
C GLY A 184 -7.21 2.98 22.79
N PRO A 185 -8.24 2.87 23.66
CA PRO A 185 -9.52 2.25 23.29
C PRO A 185 -10.21 2.89 22.08
N VAL A 186 -10.02 4.19 21.83
CA VAL A 186 -10.59 4.88 20.66
C VAL A 186 -9.85 4.48 19.38
N LEU A 187 -8.52 4.35 19.43
CA LEU A 187 -7.74 3.86 18.29
C LEU A 187 -8.12 2.41 17.95
N MET A 188 -8.27 1.55 18.97
CA MET A 188 -8.72 0.17 18.84
C MET A 188 -10.14 0.06 18.24
N GLU A 189 -11.07 0.93 18.66
CA GLU A 189 -12.42 0.94 18.08
C GLU A 189 -12.42 1.30 16.59
N ARG A 190 -11.52 2.20 16.20
CA ARG A 190 -11.35 2.63 14.80
C ARG A 190 -10.65 1.58 13.95
N ALA A 191 -9.68 0.86 14.52
CA ALA A 191 -9.05 -0.31 13.93
C ALA A 191 -10.11 -1.38 13.63
N ALA A 192 -10.90 -1.75 14.64
CA ALA A 192 -11.99 -2.70 14.52
C ALA A 192 -13.07 -2.28 13.50
N LEU A 193 -13.34 -0.98 13.40
CA LEU A 193 -14.27 -0.44 12.40
C LEU A 193 -13.78 -0.71 10.97
N GLY A 194 -12.49 -0.55 10.70
CA GLY A 194 -11.92 -0.86 9.40
C GLY A 194 -12.05 -2.33 9.04
N VAL A 195 -11.68 -3.21 9.96
CA VAL A 195 -11.76 -4.65 9.77
C VAL A 195 -13.23 -5.07 9.58
N SER A 196 -14.15 -4.61 10.42
CA SER A 196 -15.56 -4.99 10.34
C SER A 196 -16.24 -4.48 9.06
N GLN A 197 -15.89 -3.28 8.58
CA GLN A 197 -16.38 -2.76 7.30
C GLN A 197 -15.86 -3.57 6.12
N PHE A 198 -14.57 -3.88 6.10
CA PHE A 198 -13.97 -4.70 5.04
C PHE A 198 -14.65 -6.08 4.98
N VAL A 199 -14.78 -6.76 6.13
CA VAL A 199 -15.40 -8.08 6.21
C VAL A 199 -16.84 -8.05 5.70
N ARG A 200 -17.66 -7.10 6.15
CA ARG A 200 -19.06 -6.98 5.71
C ARG A 200 -19.19 -6.68 4.23
N SER A 201 -18.24 -5.95 3.65
CA SER A 201 -18.25 -5.62 2.22
C SER A 201 -17.75 -6.76 1.35
N ARG A 202 -16.66 -7.42 1.75
CA ARG A 202 -15.93 -8.40 0.94
C ARG A 202 -16.43 -9.83 1.12
N TYR A 203 -16.93 -10.13 2.32
CA TYR A 203 -17.36 -11.45 2.76
C TYR A 203 -18.75 -11.38 3.40
N PRO A 204 -19.77 -10.82 2.71
CA PRO A 204 -21.11 -10.73 3.28
C PRO A 204 -21.62 -12.13 3.63
N ASP A 205 -22.34 -12.22 4.76
CA ASP A 205 -23.03 -13.43 5.25
C ASP A 205 -22.14 -14.66 5.53
N ARG A 206 -20.82 -14.57 5.34
CA ARG A 206 -19.91 -15.69 5.65
C ARG A 206 -19.80 -15.92 7.14
N HIS A 207 -19.82 -17.19 7.55
CA HIS A 207 -19.53 -17.60 8.92
C HIS A 207 -18.08 -17.29 9.29
N THR A 208 -17.90 -16.21 10.05
CA THR A 208 -16.59 -15.67 10.40
C THR A 208 -16.12 -16.20 11.76
N LEU A 209 -14.89 -16.72 11.80
CA LEU A 209 -14.20 -17.08 13.03
C LEU A 209 -13.06 -16.09 13.30
N VAL A 210 -13.17 -15.33 14.39
CA VAL A 210 -12.09 -14.44 14.84
C VAL A 210 -11.25 -15.15 15.89
N VAL A 211 -9.94 -15.25 15.67
CA VAL A 211 -9.01 -15.91 16.58
C VAL A 211 -8.12 -14.86 17.25
N CYS A 212 -8.39 -14.58 18.52
CA CYS A 212 -7.77 -13.51 19.28
C CYS A 212 -6.69 -14.01 20.23
N GLY A 213 -5.55 -13.32 20.26
CA GLY A 213 -4.53 -13.48 21.28
C GLY A 213 -4.84 -12.70 22.56
N HIS A 214 -3.84 -12.61 23.45
CA HIS A 214 -4.00 -11.93 24.74
C HIS A 214 -3.64 -10.43 24.73
N GLY A 215 -2.96 -9.96 23.68
CA GLY A 215 -2.46 -8.58 23.56
C GLY A 215 -3.43 -7.64 22.83
N ASN A 216 -2.92 -6.47 22.45
CA ASN A 216 -3.74 -5.44 21.76
C ASN A 216 -4.33 -5.94 20.44
N ASN A 217 -3.59 -6.74 19.64
CA ASN A 217 -4.14 -7.32 18.40
C ASN A 217 -5.36 -8.22 18.69
N GLY A 218 -5.33 -8.97 19.80
CA GLY A 218 -6.50 -9.72 20.27
C GLY A 218 -7.65 -8.81 20.72
N GLY A 219 -7.34 -7.63 21.26
CA GLY A 219 -8.30 -6.58 21.54
C GLY A 219 -8.98 -6.03 20.28
N ASP A 220 -8.21 -5.77 19.21
CA ASP A 220 -8.74 -5.37 17.90
C ASP A 220 -9.69 -6.45 17.35
N GLY A 221 -9.31 -7.74 17.48
CA GLY A 221 -10.16 -8.86 17.11
C GLY A 221 -11.45 -8.97 17.93
N LEU A 222 -11.38 -8.79 19.25
CA LEU A 222 -12.56 -8.80 20.13
C LEU A 222 -13.51 -7.64 19.81
N ALA A 223 -12.98 -6.44 19.56
CA ALA A 223 -13.74 -5.29 19.12
C ALA A 223 -14.38 -5.53 17.74
N THR A 224 -13.64 -6.13 16.80
CA THR A 224 -14.12 -6.51 15.47
C THR A 224 -15.27 -7.51 15.57
N ALA A 225 -15.11 -8.58 16.36
CA ALA A 225 -16.15 -9.58 16.57
C ALA A 225 -17.42 -8.98 17.16
N ARG A 226 -17.28 -8.07 18.13
CA ARG A 226 -18.42 -7.32 18.69
C ARG A 226 -19.13 -6.49 17.62
N GLN A 227 -18.39 -5.70 16.84
CA GLN A 227 -18.99 -4.85 15.81
C GLN A 227 -19.68 -5.67 14.72
N LEU A 228 -19.08 -6.78 14.28
CA LEU A 228 -19.68 -7.73 13.34
C LEU A 228 -20.98 -8.32 13.90
N HIS A 229 -20.97 -8.79 15.15
CA HIS A 229 -22.15 -9.35 15.80
C HIS A 229 -23.29 -8.33 15.91
N LEU A 230 -22.99 -7.10 16.35
CA LEU A 230 -23.97 -6.02 16.45
C LEU A 230 -24.53 -5.58 15.08
N ALA A 231 -23.76 -5.80 14.01
CA ALA A 231 -24.21 -5.58 12.64
C ALA A 231 -25.02 -6.76 12.05
N GLY A 232 -25.25 -7.82 12.83
CA GLY A 232 -25.96 -9.02 12.39
C GLY A 232 -25.11 -9.98 11.54
N HIS A 233 -23.80 -9.77 11.46
CA HIS A 233 -22.89 -10.64 10.71
C HIS A 233 -22.67 -11.96 11.47
N PRO A 234 -22.73 -13.14 10.81
CA PRO A 234 -22.46 -14.42 11.46
C PRO A 234 -21.02 -14.51 11.96
N VAL A 235 -20.81 -14.38 13.27
CA VAL A 235 -19.46 -14.35 13.86
C VAL A 235 -19.37 -15.15 15.15
N ALA A 236 -18.31 -15.95 15.24
CA ALA A 236 -17.81 -16.53 16.48
C ALA A 236 -16.41 -15.99 16.77
N CYS A 237 -16.06 -15.91 18.04
CA CYS A 237 -14.77 -15.38 18.46
C CYS A 237 -14.14 -16.29 19.49
N VAL A 238 -12.86 -16.61 19.29
CA VAL A 238 -12.07 -17.47 20.17
C VAL A 238 -10.96 -16.66 20.77
N VAL A 239 -10.77 -16.78 22.08
CA VAL A 239 -9.63 -16.19 22.78
C VAL A 239 -8.66 -17.31 23.13
N ALA A 240 -7.47 -17.28 22.53
CA ALA A 240 -6.43 -18.30 22.61
C ALA A 240 -5.65 -18.31 23.95
N VAL A 241 -6.34 -18.09 25.07
CA VAL A 241 -5.81 -18.06 26.44
C VAL A 241 -6.39 -19.20 27.29
N ASN A 242 -5.78 -19.53 28.43
CA ASN A 242 -6.35 -20.57 29.31
C ASN A 242 -7.53 -20.02 30.10
N SER A 243 -7.45 -18.75 30.48
CA SER A 243 -8.48 -18.04 31.24
C SER A 243 -8.64 -16.60 30.74
N PRO A 244 -9.86 -16.04 30.71
CA PRO A 244 -10.08 -14.62 30.41
C PRO A 244 -9.32 -13.66 31.34
N SER A 245 -8.96 -14.11 32.55
CA SER A 245 -8.17 -13.33 33.51
C SER A 245 -6.74 -13.03 33.03
N GLU A 246 -6.27 -13.69 31.97
CA GLU A 246 -4.97 -13.40 31.33
C GLU A 246 -5.01 -12.12 30.49
N LEU A 247 -6.20 -11.67 30.07
CA LEU A 247 -6.39 -10.45 29.32
C LEU A 247 -6.17 -9.22 30.22
N ARG A 248 -5.57 -8.17 29.66
CA ARG A 248 -5.29 -6.91 30.37
C ARG A 248 -5.60 -5.71 29.48
N GLY A 249 -5.74 -4.54 30.10
CA GLY A 249 -5.93 -3.27 29.39
C GLY A 249 -7.10 -3.31 28.41
N ASP A 250 -6.86 -2.81 27.21
CA ASP A 250 -7.89 -2.65 26.17
C ASP A 250 -8.43 -3.99 25.66
N ALA A 251 -7.64 -5.07 25.70
CA ALA A 251 -8.11 -6.40 25.34
C ALA A 251 -9.15 -6.94 26.35
N ALA A 252 -8.92 -6.74 27.65
CA ALA A 252 -9.89 -7.12 28.70
C ALA A 252 -11.17 -6.28 28.61
N LEU A 253 -11.03 -4.98 28.35
CA LEU A 253 -12.17 -4.08 28.11
C LEU A 253 -13.06 -4.61 26.97
N ASN A 254 -12.46 -4.96 25.84
CA ASN A 254 -13.19 -5.44 24.67
C ASN A 254 -13.75 -6.84 24.84
N TYR A 255 -13.08 -7.72 25.61
CA TYR A 255 -13.64 -9.02 25.99
C TYR A 255 -14.96 -8.87 26.76
N HIS A 256 -14.98 -8.04 27.80
CA HIS A 256 -16.20 -7.81 28.58
C HIS A 256 -17.30 -7.14 27.77
N ALA A 257 -16.96 -6.26 26.84
CA ALA A 257 -17.93 -5.67 25.92
C ALA A 257 -18.52 -6.71 24.95
N ALA A 258 -17.69 -7.58 24.37
CA ALA A 258 -18.13 -8.67 23.50
C ALA A 258 -19.03 -9.67 24.25
N GLU A 259 -18.68 -10.01 25.50
CA GLU A 259 -19.50 -10.90 26.34
C GLU A 259 -20.87 -10.29 26.62
N LYS A 260 -20.93 -9.03 27.05
CA LYS A 260 -22.20 -8.35 27.37
C LYS A 260 -23.09 -8.09 26.16
N THR A 261 -22.52 -8.08 24.95
CA THR A 261 -23.28 -7.89 23.71
C THR A 261 -23.78 -9.20 23.12
N GLY A 262 -23.37 -10.36 23.65
CA GLY A 262 -23.87 -11.67 23.22
C GLY A 262 -23.07 -12.31 22.08
N VAL A 263 -21.84 -11.87 21.82
CA VAL A 263 -20.93 -12.54 20.87
C VAL A 263 -20.75 -14.01 21.29
N ASN A 264 -20.76 -14.95 20.33
CA ASN A 264 -20.42 -16.36 20.57
C ASN A 264 -18.92 -16.48 20.90
N LEU A 265 -18.58 -16.22 22.16
CA LEU A 265 -17.21 -16.25 22.67
C LEU A 265 -16.83 -17.64 23.15
N ARG A 266 -15.63 -18.07 22.76
CA ARG A 266 -14.97 -19.29 23.22
C ARG A 266 -13.60 -18.95 23.80
N VAL A 267 -13.14 -19.75 24.75
CA VAL A 267 -11.85 -19.53 25.42
C VAL A 267 -11.10 -20.85 25.45
N GLY A 268 -9.83 -20.84 25.05
CA GLY A 268 -9.04 -22.05 24.93
C GLY A 268 -9.57 -22.92 23.78
N GLU A 269 -9.68 -24.22 24.00
CA GLU A 269 -10.04 -25.18 22.97
C GLU A 269 -11.46 -24.96 22.43
N VAL A 270 -11.62 -25.16 21.11
CA VAL A 270 -12.92 -25.09 20.44
C VAL A 270 -13.27 -26.41 19.78
N PRO A 271 -14.57 -26.76 19.71
CA PRO A 271 -15.01 -27.95 19.00
C PRO A 271 -14.66 -27.90 17.51
N ALA A 272 -14.41 -29.08 16.92
CA ALA A 272 -14.09 -29.20 15.49
C ALA A 272 -15.14 -28.58 14.56
N TYR A 273 -16.44 -28.71 14.90
CA TYR A 273 -17.53 -28.17 14.08
C TYR A 273 -17.39 -26.67 13.82
N LEU A 274 -16.79 -25.91 14.74
CA LEU A 274 -16.63 -24.47 14.57
C LEU A 274 -15.70 -24.17 13.39
N TRP A 275 -14.65 -24.97 13.21
CA TRP A 275 -13.74 -24.86 12.06
C TRP A 275 -14.33 -25.42 10.77
N ASP A 276 -15.20 -26.42 10.86
CA ASP A 276 -15.87 -27.02 9.71
C ASP A 276 -16.92 -26.07 9.11
N GLU A 277 -17.58 -25.27 9.95
CA GLU A 277 -18.58 -24.27 9.56
C GLU A 277 -17.96 -22.91 9.19
N THR A 278 -16.65 -22.72 9.37
CA THR A 278 -15.98 -21.43 9.11
C THR A 278 -15.77 -21.19 7.63
N GLU A 279 -16.21 -20.03 7.15
CA GLU A 279 -16.08 -19.56 5.75
C GLU A 279 -15.17 -18.33 5.60
N LEU A 280 -14.72 -17.76 6.72
CA LEU A 280 -13.69 -16.72 6.83
C LEU A 280 -12.99 -16.84 8.19
N VAL A 281 -11.66 -16.86 8.19
CA VAL A 281 -10.87 -16.78 9.44
C VAL A 281 -10.22 -15.41 9.55
N ILE A 282 -10.33 -14.78 10.72
CA ILE A 282 -9.61 -13.55 11.06
C ILE A 282 -8.53 -13.85 12.08
N ASP A 283 -7.26 -13.65 11.69
CA ASP A 283 -6.10 -13.79 12.56
C ASP A 283 -5.85 -12.49 13.35
N CYS A 284 -6.07 -12.58 14.66
CA CYS A 284 -5.79 -11.54 15.65
C CYS A 284 -4.92 -12.08 16.80
N LEU A 285 -4.11 -13.13 16.55
CA LEU A 285 -3.32 -13.79 17.60
C LEU A 285 -2.15 -12.92 18.06
N LEU A 286 -1.32 -12.48 17.13
CA LEU A 286 -0.09 -11.74 17.37
C LEU A 286 0.01 -10.55 16.42
N GLY A 287 0.45 -9.39 16.90
CA GLY A 287 0.68 -8.19 16.07
C GLY A 287 2.16 -7.83 16.00
N THR A 288 2.48 -6.53 15.87
CA THR A 288 3.87 -6.03 15.76
C THR A 288 4.84 -6.45 16.89
N GLY A 289 4.34 -6.94 18.03
CA GLY A 289 5.16 -7.35 19.18
C GLY A 289 5.82 -8.74 19.04
N ALA A 290 5.39 -9.57 18.09
CA ALA A 290 5.89 -10.93 17.96
C ALA A 290 7.29 -11.00 17.35
N LYS A 291 8.13 -11.88 17.92
CA LYS A 291 9.49 -12.15 17.45
C LYS A 291 9.84 -13.62 17.66
N GLY A 292 10.63 -14.16 16.73
CA GLY A 292 11.16 -15.51 16.81
C GLY A 292 10.12 -16.60 16.55
N GLU A 293 10.42 -17.82 16.98
CA GLU A 293 9.60 -19.00 16.69
C GLU A 293 8.25 -18.98 17.40
N LEU A 294 7.22 -19.50 16.71
CA LEU A 294 5.93 -19.78 17.30
C LEU A 294 6.04 -20.96 18.28
N ARG A 295 5.47 -20.81 19.49
CA ARG A 295 5.54 -21.81 20.55
C ARG A 295 4.20 -22.01 21.25
N GLY A 296 4.02 -23.20 21.81
CA GLY A 296 2.84 -23.56 22.60
C GLY A 296 1.54 -23.31 21.82
N ARG A 297 0.57 -22.68 22.48
CA ARG A 297 -0.75 -22.41 21.89
C ARG A 297 -0.71 -21.57 20.62
N HIS A 298 0.21 -20.60 20.51
CA HIS A 298 0.31 -19.80 19.27
C HIS A 298 0.66 -20.67 18.06
N ALA A 299 1.58 -21.63 18.21
CA ALA A 299 1.92 -22.57 17.13
C ALA A 299 0.75 -23.51 16.77
N GLU A 300 -0.07 -23.87 17.76
CA GLU A 300 -1.25 -24.69 17.53
C GLU A 300 -2.33 -23.94 16.74
N TRP A 301 -2.66 -22.71 17.15
CA TRP A 301 -3.69 -21.90 16.49
C TRP A 301 -3.30 -21.49 15.07
N THR A 302 -2.06 -21.05 14.87
CA THR A 302 -1.54 -20.72 13.53
C THR A 302 -1.59 -21.92 12.58
N ARG A 303 -1.30 -23.13 13.06
CA ARG A 303 -1.48 -24.37 12.30
C ARG A 303 -2.95 -24.63 11.93
N LEU A 304 -3.90 -24.37 12.84
CA LEU A 304 -5.32 -24.54 12.56
C LEU A 304 -5.84 -23.50 11.54
N ILE A 305 -5.40 -22.25 11.66
CA ILE A 305 -5.70 -21.17 10.70
C ILE A 305 -5.20 -21.57 9.31
N ASN A 306 -3.93 -21.97 9.19
CA ASN A 306 -3.33 -22.40 7.92
C ASN A 306 -4.01 -23.65 7.35
N ALA A 307 -4.46 -24.58 8.21
CA ALA A 307 -5.22 -25.74 7.77
C ALA A 307 -6.60 -25.35 7.21
N ALA A 308 -7.23 -24.26 7.69
CA ALA A 308 -8.44 -23.71 7.09
C ALA A 308 -8.13 -23.04 5.73
N GLY A 309 -7.07 -22.23 5.67
CA GLY A 309 -6.58 -21.62 4.43
C GLY A 309 -6.31 -22.64 3.33
N ALA A 310 -5.66 -23.76 3.67
CA ALA A 310 -5.39 -24.86 2.74
C ALA A 310 -6.65 -25.56 2.19
N ARG A 311 -7.81 -25.40 2.84
CA ARG A 311 -9.13 -25.86 2.34
C ARG A 311 -9.83 -24.83 1.45
N GLY A 312 -9.24 -23.66 1.24
CA GLY A 312 -9.82 -22.55 0.47
C GLY A 312 -10.67 -21.58 1.30
N VAL A 313 -10.60 -21.66 2.63
CA VAL A 313 -11.22 -20.66 3.51
C VAL A 313 -10.34 -19.40 3.52
N PRO A 314 -10.84 -18.22 3.14
CA PRO A 314 -10.03 -17.02 3.17
C PRO A 314 -9.54 -16.70 4.58
N VAL A 315 -8.30 -16.22 4.65
CA VAL A 315 -7.62 -15.80 5.88
C VAL A 315 -7.33 -14.31 5.82
N LEU A 316 -7.89 -13.57 6.77
CA LEU A 316 -7.65 -12.13 6.95
C LEU A 316 -6.76 -11.93 8.18
N ALA A 317 -5.56 -11.40 8.00
CA ALA A 317 -4.72 -10.99 9.13
C ALA A 317 -5.03 -9.55 9.55
N VAL A 318 -5.03 -9.32 10.87
CA VAL A 318 -5.16 -7.99 11.46
C VAL A 318 -3.79 -7.51 11.92
N ASP A 319 -3.44 -6.30 11.49
CA ASP A 319 -2.16 -5.62 11.64
C ASP A 319 -0.99 -6.29 10.89
N VAL A 320 -0.68 -7.53 11.24
CA VAL A 320 0.43 -8.36 10.72
C VAL A 320 0.04 -9.85 10.85
N PRO A 321 0.30 -10.72 9.85
CA PRO A 321 0.08 -12.15 10.02
C PRO A 321 0.89 -12.73 11.18
N SER A 322 0.25 -13.53 12.01
CA SER A 322 0.86 -14.07 13.22
C SER A 322 2.05 -14.99 12.90
N GLY A 323 3.22 -14.63 13.40
CA GLY A 323 4.50 -15.31 13.14
C GLY A 323 5.43 -14.55 12.20
N VAL A 324 4.97 -13.45 11.59
CA VAL A 324 5.82 -12.53 10.81
C VAL A 324 6.42 -11.46 11.72
N ASP A 325 7.74 -11.29 11.70
CA ASP A 325 8.41 -10.16 12.34
C ASP A 325 8.27 -8.92 11.45
N SER A 326 7.34 -8.04 11.81
CA SER A 326 7.08 -6.77 11.10
C SER A 326 8.28 -5.80 11.01
N SER A 327 9.39 -6.07 11.71
CA SER A 327 10.61 -5.25 11.66
C SER A 327 11.59 -5.75 10.59
N THR A 328 11.71 -7.07 10.42
CA THR A 328 12.70 -7.69 9.51
C THR A 328 12.06 -8.35 8.30
N GLY A 329 10.77 -8.63 8.36
CA GLY A 329 10.02 -9.47 7.44
C GLY A 329 10.24 -10.96 7.65
N SER A 330 11.07 -11.38 8.61
CA SER A 330 11.35 -12.81 8.82
C SER A 330 10.06 -13.56 9.19
N VAL A 331 9.85 -14.71 8.57
CA VAL A 331 8.65 -15.54 8.75
C VAL A 331 9.03 -16.77 9.58
N ALA A 332 8.41 -16.93 10.75
CA ALA A 332 8.59 -18.13 11.56
C ALA A 332 7.96 -19.36 10.90
N ALA A 333 8.51 -20.55 11.15
CA ALA A 333 7.89 -21.78 10.71
C ALA A 333 6.45 -21.90 11.28
N GLY A 334 5.48 -22.14 10.39
CA GLY A 334 4.07 -22.22 10.76
C GLY A 334 3.35 -20.87 10.90
N SER A 335 3.97 -19.75 10.51
CA SER A 335 3.30 -18.43 10.46
C SER A 335 2.03 -18.48 9.63
N VAL A 336 1.06 -17.65 9.99
CA VAL A 336 -0.18 -17.49 9.22
C VAL A 336 0.15 -16.99 7.82
N VAL A 337 -0.41 -17.64 6.82
CA VAL A 337 -0.43 -17.17 5.42
C VAL A 337 -1.81 -16.59 5.16
N ALA A 338 -1.87 -15.27 4.98
CA ALA A 338 -3.11 -14.53 4.79
C ALA A 338 -3.37 -14.26 3.30
N ASP A 339 -4.64 -14.24 2.92
CA ASP A 339 -5.07 -13.73 1.60
C ASP A 339 -5.11 -12.19 1.59
N HIS A 340 -5.45 -11.60 2.73
CA HIS A 340 -5.45 -10.15 2.94
C HIS A 340 -4.90 -9.82 4.33
N THR A 341 -4.21 -8.68 4.45
CA THR A 341 -3.83 -8.09 5.74
C THR A 341 -4.35 -6.67 5.82
N ILE A 342 -5.13 -6.34 6.86
CA ILE A 342 -5.49 -4.95 7.17
C ILE A 342 -4.53 -4.45 8.24
N THR A 343 -3.73 -3.44 7.90
CA THR A 343 -2.79 -2.80 8.82
C THR A 343 -3.20 -1.36 9.12
N PHE A 344 -2.80 -0.84 10.27
CA PHE A 344 -3.35 0.41 10.78
C PHE A 344 -2.42 1.61 10.64
N HIS A 345 -3.00 2.75 10.23
CA HIS A 345 -2.39 4.05 9.95
C HIS A 345 -1.34 4.07 8.82
N ALA A 346 -0.41 3.13 8.85
CA ALA A 346 0.60 2.92 7.83
C ALA A 346 1.11 1.47 7.83
N ALA A 347 1.58 1.02 6.67
CA ALA A 347 2.19 -0.30 6.55
C ALA A 347 3.56 -0.34 7.25
N LYS A 348 3.96 -1.56 7.62
CA LYS A 348 5.26 -1.84 8.26
C LYS A 348 6.24 -2.41 7.24
N SER A 349 7.52 -2.07 7.34
CA SER A 349 8.50 -2.49 6.33
C SER A 349 8.66 -4.01 6.24
N GLY A 350 8.64 -4.72 7.37
CA GLY A 350 8.63 -6.19 7.39
C GLY A 350 7.31 -6.82 6.90
N LEU A 351 6.24 -6.04 6.70
CA LEU A 351 4.98 -6.55 6.15
C LEU A 351 4.99 -6.52 4.62
N ILE A 352 5.63 -5.54 4.00
CA ILE A 352 5.57 -5.33 2.54
C ILE A 352 6.82 -5.78 1.79
N CYS A 353 7.91 -6.06 2.51
CA CYS A 353 9.15 -6.58 1.94
C CYS A 353 9.28 -8.10 2.18
N PRO A 354 9.94 -8.85 1.29
CA PRO A 354 10.13 -10.28 1.49
C PRO A 354 11.04 -10.57 2.69
N PRO A 355 10.81 -11.69 3.40
CA PRO A 355 9.81 -12.71 3.11
C PRO A 355 8.40 -12.40 3.68
N GLY A 356 8.23 -11.35 4.47
CA GLY A 356 6.97 -11.06 5.16
C GLY A 356 5.80 -10.78 4.20
N SER A 357 6.08 -10.14 3.06
CA SER A 357 5.09 -9.91 2.00
C SER A 357 4.47 -11.20 1.45
N GLU A 358 5.19 -12.32 1.51
CA GLU A 358 4.73 -13.61 0.97
C GLU A 358 3.69 -14.27 1.88
N ALA A 359 3.65 -13.88 3.16
CA ALA A 359 2.66 -14.34 4.14
C ALA A 359 1.51 -13.33 4.32
N ALA A 360 1.64 -12.11 3.80
CA ALA A 360 0.72 -11.00 4.05
C ALA A 360 -0.48 -10.94 3.09
N GLY A 361 -0.38 -11.58 1.92
CA GLY A 361 -1.38 -11.44 0.87
C GLY A 361 -1.50 -9.99 0.40
N GLU A 362 -2.72 -9.58 0.05
CA GLU A 362 -2.99 -8.18 -0.27
C GLU A 362 -3.00 -7.32 1.00
N VAL A 363 -2.06 -6.38 1.08
CA VAL A 363 -1.95 -5.45 2.22
C VAL A 363 -2.78 -4.20 1.98
N LEU A 364 -3.65 -3.92 2.93
CA LEU A 364 -4.56 -2.77 2.93
C LEU A 364 -4.30 -1.93 4.17
N VAL A 365 -4.25 -0.60 4.02
CA VAL A 365 -3.98 0.32 5.13
C VAL A 365 -5.26 1.03 5.53
N TRP A 366 -5.64 0.89 6.79
CA TRP A 366 -6.79 1.56 7.38
C TRP A 366 -6.39 2.72 8.27
N ASP A 367 -6.93 3.91 8.02
CA ASP A 367 -6.66 5.09 8.84
C ASP A 367 -7.38 5.01 10.21
N ILE A 368 -6.61 4.94 11.29
CA ILE A 368 -7.12 4.91 12.65
C ILE A 368 -7.12 6.28 13.34
N GLY A 369 -6.92 7.37 12.60
CA GLY A 369 -7.04 8.74 13.11
C GLY A 369 -5.78 9.32 13.75
N ILE A 370 -4.62 8.72 13.50
CA ILE A 370 -3.32 9.29 13.86
C ILE A 370 -3.02 10.45 12.89
N PRO A 371 -2.75 11.68 13.38
CA PRO A 371 -2.46 12.81 12.52
C PRO A 371 -1.20 12.59 11.68
N ARG A 372 -1.31 12.76 10.35
CA ARG A 372 -0.18 12.61 9.43
C ARG A 372 0.97 13.60 9.70
N SER A 373 0.69 14.72 10.37
CA SER A 373 1.71 15.69 10.78
C SER A 373 2.69 15.16 11.83
N LEU A 374 2.40 14.01 12.45
CA LEU A 374 3.30 13.33 13.39
C LEU A 374 4.25 12.35 12.70
N GLU A 375 4.00 12.04 11.41
CA GLU A 375 4.77 11.05 10.67
C GLU A 375 6.25 11.47 10.56
N PRO A 376 7.19 10.59 10.93
CA PRO A 376 8.61 10.82 10.64
C PRO A 376 8.88 10.59 9.14
N GLU A 377 10.14 10.71 8.75
CA GLU A 377 10.57 10.21 7.43
C GLU A 377 10.29 8.70 7.33
N PRO A 378 9.74 8.23 6.19
CA PRO A 378 9.40 6.83 6.00
C PRO A 378 10.67 5.96 5.97
N ASP A 379 10.56 4.74 6.49
CA ASP A 379 11.62 3.73 6.36
C ASP A 379 11.72 3.22 4.92
N VAL A 380 10.56 3.00 4.28
CA VAL A 380 10.45 2.57 2.88
C VAL A 380 9.32 3.37 2.23
N SER A 381 9.48 3.71 0.95
CA SER A 381 8.37 4.25 0.15
C SER A 381 7.95 3.25 -0.93
N VAL A 382 6.67 2.93 -1.00
CA VAL A 382 6.11 2.15 -2.12
C VAL A 382 6.14 3.02 -3.37
N VAL A 383 6.66 2.46 -4.47
CA VAL A 383 6.67 3.15 -5.76
C VAL A 383 5.26 3.18 -6.32
N THR A 384 4.75 4.37 -6.58
CA THR A 384 3.45 4.61 -7.18
C THR A 384 3.58 5.04 -8.64
N GLU A 385 2.46 5.07 -9.35
CA GLU A 385 2.39 5.63 -10.69
C GLU A 385 2.94 7.07 -10.76
N ALA A 386 2.70 7.88 -9.72
CA ALA A 386 3.12 9.28 -9.66
C ALA A 386 4.65 9.46 -9.54
N ASP A 387 5.36 8.43 -9.06
CA ASP A 387 6.82 8.43 -8.97
C ASP A 387 7.50 8.16 -10.31
N VAL A 388 6.77 7.57 -11.27
CA VAL A 388 7.34 7.06 -12.52
C VAL A 388 7.14 8.06 -13.65
N SER A 389 8.24 8.64 -14.09
CA SER A 389 8.29 9.56 -15.23
C SER A 389 9.31 9.07 -16.24
N VAL A 390 8.87 8.88 -17.49
CA VAL A 390 9.72 8.48 -18.61
C VAL A 390 9.99 9.70 -19.49
N PRO A 391 11.26 10.04 -19.74
CA PRO A 391 11.60 11.14 -20.64
C PRO A 391 11.02 10.98 -22.03
N GLY A 392 10.19 11.93 -22.47
CA GLY A 392 9.69 11.99 -23.84
C GLY A 392 10.77 12.35 -24.86
N ARG A 393 10.49 12.05 -26.13
CA ARG A 393 11.33 12.49 -27.25
C ARG A 393 11.02 13.93 -27.61
N ARG A 394 12.06 14.68 -27.95
CA ARG A 394 11.98 16.06 -28.44
C ARG A 394 11.92 16.09 -29.97
N VAL A 395 11.40 17.19 -30.54
CA VAL A 395 11.40 17.40 -31.99
C VAL A 395 12.82 17.40 -32.57
N ASP A 396 13.81 17.88 -31.81
CA ASP A 396 15.22 17.94 -32.20
C ASP A 396 16.04 16.70 -31.77
N ASP A 397 15.40 15.68 -31.19
CA ASP A 397 16.09 14.45 -30.82
C ASP A 397 16.41 13.62 -32.05
N HIS A 398 17.68 13.24 -32.17
CA HIS A 398 18.12 12.17 -33.05
C HIS A 398 18.28 10.87 -32.25
N LYS A 399 18.49 9.75 -32.96
CA LYS A 399 18.53 8.39 -32.36
C LYS A 399 19.47 8.21 -31.16
N TYR A 400 20.57 8.97 -31.06
CA TYR A 400 21.48 8.90 -29.92
C TYR A 400 20.93 9.65 -28.70
N ARG A 401 20.45 10.89 -28.88
CA ARG A 401 19.83 11.70 -27.81
C ARG A 401 18.53 11.12 -27.24
N ALA A 402 17.79 10.38 -28.06
CA ALA A 402 16.60 9.67 -27.60
C ALA A 402 16.92 8.50 -26.63
N GLY A 403 18.20 8.14 -26.47
CA GLY A 403 18.72 7.10 -25.60
C GLY A 403 19.54 6.09 -26.39
N TYR A 404 20.85 6.02 -26.13
CA TYR A 404 21.76 5.08 -26.77
C TYR A 404 22.26 4.04 -25.75
N VAL A 405 21.83 2.78 -25.93
CA VAL A 405 22.12 1.66 -25.02
C VAL A 405 23.08 0.68 -25.69
N ALA A 406 24.16 0.33 -25.00
CA ALA A 406 25.01 -0.81 -25.33
C ALA A 406 24.58 -2.03 -24.49
N LEU A 407 24.59 -3.22 -25.07
CA LEU A 407 24.22 -4.46 -24.40
C LEU A 407 25.37 -5.47 -24.57
N LEU A 408 26.19 -5.62 -23.53
CA LEU A 408 27.16 -6.69 -23.42
C LEU A 408 26.46 -7.89 -22.80
N ALA A 409 25.82 -8.68 -23.66
CA ALA A 409 24.91 -9.74 -23.28
C ALA A 409 24.94 -10.88 -24.30
N GLY A 410 24.52 -12.05 -23.84
CA GLY A 410 24.35 -13.25 -24.64
C GLY A 410 25.64 -14.02 -24.89
N SER A 411 25.45 -15.31 -25.10
CA SER A 411 26.48 -16.29 -25.43
C SER A 411 25.87 -17.32 -26.38
N THR A 412 26.67 -18.26 -26.88
CA THR A 412 26.16 -19.35 -27.71
C THR A 412 25.14 -20.21 -26.95
N ALA A 413 25.27 -20.35 -25.63
CA ALA A 413 24.31 -21.06 -24.78
C ALA A 413 23.04 -20.24 -24.47
N TYR A 414 23.17 -18.91 -24.32
CA TYR A 414 22.07 -18.03 -23.91
C TYR A 414 21.86 -16.84 -24.85
N PRO A 415 21.62 -17.05 -26.16
CA PRO A 415 21.43 -15.96 -27.11
C PRO A 415 20.12 -15.18 -26.86
N GLY A 416 19.13 -15.83 -26.23
CA GLY A 416 17.82 -15.23 -25.94
C GLY A 416 17.87 -14.04 -24.97
N ALA A 417 18.79 -14.07 -24.00
CA ALA A 417 18.92 -12.99 -23.00
C ALA A 417 19.30 -11.66 -23.64
N ALA A 418 20.29 -11.68 -24.54
CA ALA A 418 20.68 -10.55 -25.37
C ALA A 418 19.50 -10.00 -26.19
N TRP A 419 18.74 -10.88 -26.84
CA TRP A 419 17.61 -10.46 -27.66
C TRP A 419 16.49 -9.82 -26.82
N LEU A 420 16.11 -10.44 -25.69
CA LEU A 420 15.07 -9.91 -24.79
C LEU A 420 15.45 -8.53 -24.24
N ALA A 421 16.68 -8.38 -23.73
CA ALA A 421 17.15 -7.11 -23.20
C ALA A 421 17.19 -6.01 -24.28
N ALA A 422 17.64 -6.34 -25.50
CA ALA A 422 17.68 -5.37 -26.60
C ALA A 422 16.27 -4.94 -27.05
N GLN A 423 15.34 -5.88 -27.16
CA GLN A 423 13.96 -5.58 -27.53
C GLN A 423 13.24 -4.77 -26.45
N ALA A 424 13.42 -5.15 -25.17
CA ALA A 424 12.91 -4.37 -24.05
C ALA A 424 13.43 -2.94 -24.07
N ALA A 425 14.73 -2.75 -24.37
CA ALA A 425 15.32 -1.42 -24.47
C ALA A 425 14.67 -0.56 -25.58
N LEU A 426 14.50 -1.14 -26.77
CA LEU A 426 13.83 -0.46 -27.88
C LEU A 426 12.36 -0.13 -27.57
N ARG A 427 11.61 -1.07 -26.96
CA ARG A 427 10.20 -0.88 -26.58
C ARG A 427 9.99 0.11 -25.44
N THR A 428 10.97 0.22 -24.53
CA THR A 428 11.00 1.28 -23.48
C THR A 428 11.27 2.66 -24.08
N GLY A 429 11.72 2.72 -25.34
CA GLY A 429 11.85 3.95 -26.10
C GLY A 429 13.29 4.40 -26.34
N ALA A 430 14.29 3.51 -26.19
CA ALA A 430 15.65 3.79 -26.64
C ALA A 430 15.65 4.21 -28.11
N GLY A 431 16.42 5.23 -28.45
CA GLY A 431 16.61 5.62 -29.85
C GLY A 431 17.54 4.67 -30.59
N TYR A 432 18.44 4.00 -29.85
CA TYR A 432 19.36 3.04 -30.44
C TYR A 432 19.85 2.00 -29.42
N ALA A 433 19.85 0.73 -29.81
CA ALA A 433 20.36 -0.39 -29.02
C ALA A 433 21.45 -1.13 -29.81
N ARG A 434 22.64 -1.31 -29.21
CA ARG A 434 23.77 -2.03 -29.80
C ARG A 434 24.13 -3.27 -28.99
N LEU A 435 24.02 -4.42 -29.62
CA LEU A 435 24.43 -5.70 -29.04
C LEU A 435 25.93 -5.90 -29.26
N LEU A 436 26.67 -6.03 -28.17
CA LEU A 436 28.09 -6.31 -28.15
C LEU A 436 28.25 -7.80 -27.88
N MET A 437 28.57 -8.57 -28.92
CA MET A 437 28.62 -10.03 -28.84
C MET A 437 29.86 -10.57 -29.55
N THR A 438 30.37 -11.71 -29.09
CA THR A 438 31.35 -12.47 -29.86
C THR A 438 30.70 -13.03 -31.13
N SER A 439 31.50 -13.23 -32.17
CA SER A 439 31.00 -13.72 -33.47
C SER A 439 30.26 -15.08 -33.39
N GLY A 440 30.66 -15.97 -32.46
CA GLY A 440 29.96 -17.23 -32.19
C GLY A 440 28.57 -17.01 -31.59
N ALA A 441 28.49 -16.22 -30.52
CA ALA A 441 27.22 -15.90 -29.86
C ALA A 441 26.27 -15.12 -30.78
N ALA A 442 26.81 -14.21 -31.58
CA ALA A 442 26.06 -13.39 -32.52
C ALA A 442 25.26 -14.20 -33.54
N ALA A 443 25.75 -15.38 -33.95
CA ALA A 443 25.08 -16.24 -34.92
C ALA A 443 23.68 -16.67 -34.45
N GLY A 444 23.48 -16.83 -33.14
CA GLY A 444 22.20 -17.24 -32.55
C GLY A 444 21.08 -16.19 -32.64
N VAL A 445 21.43 -14.91 -32.78
CA VAL A 445 20.45 -13.80 -32.82
C VAL A 445 20.43 -13.04 -34.14
N ARG A 446 21.46 -13.17 -34.99
CA ARG A 446 21.62 -12.36 -36.21
C ARG A 446 20.38 -12.32 -37.11
N ASN A 447 19.72 -13.45 -37.29
CA ASN A 447 18.53 -13.55 -38.15
C ASN A 447 17.24 -13.04 -37.50
N ARG A 448 17.28 -12.68 -36.21
CA ARG A 448 16.16 -12.12 -35.43
C ARG A 448 16.30 -10.63 -35.14
N LEU A 449 17.45 -10.04 -35.47
CA LEU A 449 17.73 -8.62 -35.25
C LEU A 449 17.44 -7.85 -36.54
N VAL A 450 16.23 -7.30 -36.64
CA VAL A 450 15.86 -6.40 -37.75
C VAL A 450 16.21 -4.95 -37.38
N GLU A 451 15.82 -4.49 -36.19
CA GLU A 451 16.01 -3.12 -35.71
C GLU A 451 17.27 -2.96 -34.84
N GLY A 452 17.62 -4.01 -34.08
CA GLY A 452 18.81 -4.05 -33.24
C GLY A 452 20.08 -4.19 -34.07
N VAL A 453 21.15 -3.50 -33.68
CA VAL A 453 22.41 -3.55 -34.43
C VAL A 453 23.45 -4.33 -33.63
N LEU A 454 24.01 -5.35 -34.27
CA LEU A 454 25.08 -6.15 -33.72
C LEU A 454 26.45 -5.48 -33.98
N HIS A 455 27.31 -5.50 -32.97
CA HIS A 455 28.72 -5.16 -33.07
C HIS A 455 29.54 -6.34 -32.54
N GLU A 456 30.38 -6.92 -33.40
CA GLU A 456 31.22 -8.04 -33.02
C GLU A 456 32.44 -7.54 -32.25
N ILE A 457 32.62 -8.06 -31.03
CA ILE A 457 33.70 -7.66 -30.11
C ILE A 457 34.82 -8.71 -30.00
N GLY A 458 34.75 -9.80 -30.76
CA GLY A 458 35.78 -10.82 -30.79
C GLY A 458 35.36 -12.14 -31.46
N PRO A 459 36.32 -13.02 -31.76
CA PRO A 459 36.06 -14.36 -32.29
C PRO A 459 35.53 -15.33 -31.21
N GLY A 460 34.92 -16.43 -31.64
CA GLY A 460 34.55 -17.54 -30.75
C GLY A 460 33.30 -17.30 -29.89
N ASP A 461 33.17 -18.06 -28.82
CA ASP A 461 31.98 -18.08 -27.95
C ASP A 461 32.12 -17.23 -26.68
N HIS A 462 33.36 -16.91 -26.26
CA HIS A 462 33.67 -16.28 -24.98
C HIS A 462 34.35 -14.92 -25.17
N LEU A 463 34.07 -13.97 -24.28
CA LEU A 463 34.74 -12.66 -24.27
C LEU A 463 36.15 -12.82 -23.68
N ALA A 464 37.17 -12.87 -24.53
CA ALA A 464 38.55 -13.07 -24.08
C ALA A 464 39.30 -11.76 -23.76
N ASP A 465 38.84 -10.63 -24.30
CA ASP A 465 39.53 -9.34 -24.22
C ASP A 465 38.51 -8.21 -23.99
N ALA A 466 38.81 -7.34 -23.00
CA ALA A 466 38.02 -6.17 -22.68
C ALA A 466 38.24 -5.01 -23.68
N GLY A 467 39.39 -4.96 -24.35
CA GLY A 467 39.84 -3.85 -25.19
C GLY A 467 38.83 -3.41 -26.26
N PRO A 468 38.29 -4.32 -27.09
CA PRO A 468 37.29 -3.97 -28.09
C PRO A 468 36.01 -3.36 -27.49
N VAL A 469 35.58 -3.86 -26.33
CA VAL A 469 34.41 -3.34 -25.62
C VAL A 469 34.70 -1.95 -25.06
N LEU A 470 35.84 -1.78 -24.38
CA LEU A 470 36.26 -0.49 -23.82
C LEU A 470 36.41 0.59 -24.91
N SER A 471 37.00 0.22 -26.05
CA SER A 471 37.10 1.12 -27.21
C SER A 471 35.73 1.53 -27.75
N PHE A 472 34.73 0.65 -27.71
CA PHE A 472 33.37 0.98 -28.10
C PHE A 472 32.68 1.90 -27.07
N LEU A 473 32.90 1.63 -25.78
CA LEU A 473 32.32 2.41 -24.68
C LEU A 473 32.90 3.83 -24.55
N ALA A 474 34.03 4.11 -25.21
CA ALA A 474 34.60 5.45 -25.31
C ALA A 474 33.80 6.44 -26.18
N ASP A 475 32.70 6.02 -26.81
CA ASP A 475 31.78 6.91 -27.54
C ASP A 475 30.94 7.74 -26.56
N ASP A 476 31.24 9.04 -26.43
CA ASP A 476 30.54 10.00 -25.56
C ASP A 476 29.02 10.11 -25.78
N ARG A 477 28.50 9.54 -26.89
CA ARG A 477 27.06 9.51 -27.16
C ARG A 477 26.34 8.37 -26.43
N LEU A 478 27.06 7.37 -25.92
CA LEU A 478 26.48 6.25 -25.19
C LEU A 478 25.91 6.74 -23.86
N GLY A 479 24.62 6.44 -23.64
CA GLY A 479 23.93 6.83 -22.42
C GLY A 479 24.00 5.75 -21.33
N ALA A 480 24.01 4.47 -21.71
CA ALA A 480 24.09 3.38 -20.75
C ALA A 480 24.64 2.07 -21.35
N LEU A 481 25.14 1.21 -20.46
CA LEU A 481 25.50 -0.17 -20.71
C LEU A 481 24.57 -1.11 -19.92
N VAL A 482 24.15 -2.20 -20.54
CA VAL A 482 23.58 -3.37 -19.86
C VAL A 482 24.60 -4.48 -19.99
N ALA A 483 25.07 -5.03 -18.86
CA ALA A 483 26.15 -6.01 -18.85
C ALA A 483 25.78 -7.23 -18.01
N GLY A 484 25.95 -8.42 -18.59
CA GLY A 484 25.79 -9.68 -17.86
C GLY A 484 24.74 -10.66 -18.37
N PRO A 485 23.53 -10.25 -18.82
CA PRO A 485 22.48 -11.17 -19.24
C PRO A 485 22.97 -12.25 -20.22
N GLY A 486 23.07 -13.50 -19.75
CA GLY A 486 23.47 -14.65 -20.56
C GLY A 486 24.90 -14.65 -21.12
N LEU A 487 25.84 -13.86 -20.58
CA LEU A 487 27.24 -13.84 -21.06
C LEU A 487 27.98 -15.17 -20.82
N GLY A 488 27.54 -15.97 -19.85
CA GLY A 488 28.22 -17.18 -19.43
C GLY A 488 29.38 -16.90 -18.48
N ARG A 489 29.83 -17.93 -17.76
CA ARG A 489 30.77 -17.83 -16.61
C ARG A 489 32.16 -18.36 -16.90
N ASP A 490 32.58 -18.33 -18.15
CA ASP A 490 33.94 -18.68 -18.51
C ASP A 490 34.93 -17.73 -17.80
N PRO A 491 36.05 -18.23 -17.22
CA PRO A 491 36.99 -17.40 -16.48
C PRO A 491 37.54 -16.20 -17.28
N ALA A 492 37.79 -16.35 -18.59
CA ALA A 492 38.25 -15.24 -19.41
C ALA A 492 37.14 -14.19 -19.60
N THR A 493 35.90 -14.64 -19.79
CA THR A 493 34.72 -13.75 -19.88
C THR A 493 34.52 -12.97 -18.58
N MET A 494 34.62 -13.63 -17.43
CA MET A 494 34.50 -12.97 -16.13
C MET A 494 35.60 -11.93 -15.90
N ALA A 495 36.85 -12.25 -16.24
CA ALA A 495 37.98 -11.32 -16.12
C ALA A 495 37.82 -10.09 -17.03
N ALA A 496 37.48 -10.31 -18.31
CA ALA A 496 37.26 -9.22 -19.26
C ALA A 496 36.06 -8.35 -18.87
N LEU A 497 34.96 -8.95 -18.43
CA LEU A 497 33.77 -8.23 -17.97
C LEU A 497 34.08 -7.37 -16.74
N ARG A 498 34.80 -7.92 -15.75
CA ARG A 498 35.24 -7.17 -14.57
C ARG A 498 36.05 -5.94 -14.99
N GLN A 499 37.01 -6.12 -15.90
CA GLN A 499 37.81 -5.03 -16.43
C GLN A 499 36.95 -3.97 -17.14
N VAL A 500 36.02 -4.38 -18.00
CA VAL A 500 35.09 -3.47 -18.70
C VAL A 500 34.30 -2.61 -17.70
N VAL A 501 33.74 -3.23 -16.66
CA VAL A 501 32.91 -2.52 -15.67
C VAL A 501 33.74 -1.53 -14.86
N LEU A 502 34.94 -1.92 -14.41
CA LEU A 502 35.80 -1.08 -13.58
C LEU A 502 36.43 0.09 -14.34
N GLU A 503 36.77 -0.08 -15.62
CA GLU A 503 37.45 0.96 -16.42
C GLU A 503 36.47 1.87 -17.19
N SER A 504 35.23 1.44 -17.44
CA SER A 504 34.21 2.26 -18.09
C SER A 504 33.67 3.35 -17.16
N THR A 505 33.25 4.48 -17.70
CA THR A 505 32.51 5.53 -16.97
C THR A 505 31.02 5.56 -17.31
N VAL A 506 30.58 4.76 -18.28
CA VAL A 506 29.19 4.73 -18.77
C VAL A 506 28.26 4.20 -17.66
N PRO A 507 27.12 4.83 -17.35
CA PRO A 507 26.13 4.28 -16.42
C PRO A 507 25.75 2.84 -16.79
N THR A 508 25.75 1.92 -15.84
CA THR A 508 25.66 0.48 -16.16
C THR A 508 24.63 -0.25 -15.32
N VAL A 509 23.80 -1.07 -15.97
CA VAL A 509 23.03 -2.12 -15.32
C VAL A 509 23.86 -3.39 -15.29
N LEU A 510 24.11 -3.92 -14.09
CA LEU A 510 24.84 -5.15 -13.87
C LEU A 510 23.87 -6.24 -13.41
N ASP A 511 23.69 -7.27 -14.24
CA ASP A 511 22.70 -8.33 -14.02
C ASP A 511 23.31 -9.72 -14.24
N ALA A 512 22.71 -10.76 -13.69
CA ALA A 512 23.07 -12.16 -13.92
C ALA A 512 24.60 -12.43 -13.84
N ASP A 513 25.21 -12.89 -14.94
CA ASP A 513 26.65 -13.22 -14.98
C ASP A 513 27.55 -11.99 -14.77
N GLY A 514 27.02 -10.78 -15.00
CA GLY A 514 27.68 -9.52 -14.64
C GLY A 514 27.87 -9.37 -13.13
N LEU A 515 26.86 -9.75 -12.35
CA LEU A 515 26.97 -9.77 -10.88
C LEU A 515 27.95 -10.86 -10.43
N PHE A 516 27.92 -12.02 -11.10
CA PHE A 516 28.82 -13.13 -10.78
C PHE A 516 30.30 -12.77 -10.97
N ALA A 517 30.63 -11.90 -11.93
CA ALA A 517 32.00 -11.40 -12.12
C ALA A 517 32.57 -10.69 -10.88
N PHE A 518 31.72 -10.28 -9.93
CA PHE A 518 32.07 -9.62 -8.67
C PHE A 518 31.76 -10.44 -7.41
N ALA A 519 31.52 -11.74 -7.54
CA ALA A 519 31.23 -12.64 -6.43
C ALA A 519 32.26 -12.52 -5.29
N GLY A 520 31.81 -12.15 -4.08
CA GLY A 520 32.65 -12.00 -2.89
C GLY A 520 33.64 -10.84 -2.93
N ALA A 521 33.48 -9.88 -3.85
CA ALA A 521 34.38 -8.74 -4.02
C ALA A 521 33.60 -7.46 -4.35
N VAL A 522 32.54 -7.21 -3.57
CA VAL A 522 31.63 -6.05 -3.73
C VAL A 522 32.33 -4.71 -3.52
N GLU A 523 33.38 -4.70 -2.71
CA GLU A 523 34.14 -3.50 -2.37
C GLU A 523 34.83 -2.89 -3.60
N GLU A 524 35.13 -3.68 -4.63
CA GLU A 524 35.70 -3.17 -5.88
C GLU A 524 34.73 -2.29 -6.67
N LEU A 525 33.43 -2.35 -6.37
CA LEU A 525 32.41 -1.50 -7.00
C LEU A 525 32.25 -0.14 -6.30
N GLN A 526 32.89 0.09 -5.14
CA GLN A 526 32.75 1.33 -4.37
C GLN A 526 33.14 2.59 -5.17
N ASP A 527 34.26 2.51 -5.88
CA ASP A 527 34.79 3.62 -6.65
C ASP A 527 34.20 3.72 -8.07
N ARG A 528 33.16 2.91 -8.37
CA ARG A 528 32.53 2.84 -9.68
C ARG A 528 31.10 3.41 -9.66
N PRO A 529 30.91 4.74 -9.64
CA PRO A 529 29.58 5.33 -9.55
C PRO A 529 28.74 5.06 -10.80
N GLY A 530 27.41 5.09 -10.65
CA GLY A 530 26.49 4.99 -11.78
C GLY A 530 26.05 3.56 -12.10
N LEU A 531 26.20 2.62 -11.16
CA LEU A 531 25.75 1.25 -11.33
C LEU A 531 24.35 1.03 -10.74
N VAL A 532 23.57 0.20 -11.43
CA VAL A 532 22.36 -0.46 -10.90
C VAL A 532 22.61 -1.96 -10.92
N LEU A 533 22.68 -2.57 -9.75
CA LEU A 533 22.84 -4.01 -9.59
C LEU A 533 21.44 -4.64 -9.45
N THR A 534 21.13 -5.68 -10.22
CA THR A 534 19.79 -6.28 -10.25
C THR A 534 19.74 -7.74 -9.76
N PRO A 535 20.31 -8.11 -8.60
CA PRO A 535 20.36 -9.49 -8.16
C PRO A 535 18.98 -10.04 -7.76
N HIS A 536 18.76 -11.34 -7.97
CA HIS A 536 17.83 -12.11 -7.15
C HIS A 536 18.53 -12.58 -5.85
N VAL A 537 17.78 -13.16 -4.90
CA VAL A 537 18.33 -13.60 -3.58
C VAL A 537 19.61 -14.44 -3.71
N GLY A 538 19.61 -15.46 -4.57
CA GLY A 538 20.81 -16.28 -4.82
C GLY A 538 22.02 -15.54 -5.41
N GLU A 539 21.80 -14.63 -6.37
CA GLU A 539 22.84 -13.76 -6.93
C GLU A 539 23.40 -12.81 -5.87
N LEU A 540 22.52 -12.21 -5.06
CA LEU A 540 22.93 -11.32 -3.97
C LEU A 540 23.75 -12.06 -2.92
N ALA A 541 23.36 -13.27 -2.57
CA ALA A 541 24.09 -14.12 -1.63
C ALA A 541 25.50 -14.45 -2.14
N THR A 542 25.61 -14.78 -3.43
CA THR A 542 26.90 -15.03 -4.08
C THR A 542 27.76 -13.77 -4.14
N LEU A 543 27.13 -12.63 -4.44
CA LEU A 543 27.78 -11.32 -4.49
C LEU A 543 28.35 -10.94 -3.12
N LEU A 544 27.57 -11.11 -2.05
CA LEU A 544 27.99 -10.82 -0.66
C LEU A 544 28.89 -11.89 -0.03
N GLY A 545 29.01 -13.08 -0.62
CA GLY A 545 29.67 -14.22 0.03
C GLY A 545 28.91 -14.75 1.25
N GLU A 546 27.59 -14.55 1.31
CA GLU A 546 26.71 -14.94 2.40
C GLU A 546 25.84 -16.17 2.01
N PRO A 547 25.33 -16.96 2.97
CA PRO A 547 24.35 -18.00 2.67
C PRO A 547 23.03 -17.42 2.14
N ALA A 548 22.49 -17.99 1.06
CA ALA A 548 21.22 -17.55 0.46
C ALA A 548 20.03 -17.60 1.43
N THR A 549 20.03 -18.52 2.39
CA THR A 549 19.01 -18.61 3.44
C THR A 549 19.02 -17.40 4.37
N GLY A 550 20.20 -16.86 4.69
CA GLY A 550 20.33 -15.65 5.50
C GLY A 550 19.87 -14.39 4.75
N VAL A 551 20.20 -14.29 3.46
CA VAL A 551 19.73 -13.20 2.60
C VAL A 551 18.21 -13.27 2.44
N ALA A 552 17.64 -14.44 2.16
CA ALA A 552 16.20 -14.64 2.02
C ALA A 552 15.43 -14.22 3.27
N ALA A 553 15.92 -14.60 4.46
CA ALA A 553 15.26 -14.34 5.74
C ALA A 553 15.22 -12.84 6.13
N ALA A 554 16.05 -12.01 5.50
CA ALA A 554 16.20 -10.59 5.81
C ALA A 554 16.50 -9.76 4.55
N SER A 555 15.68 -9.93 3.50
CA SER A 555 15.94 -9.38 2.16
C SER A 555 16.11 -7.86 2.14
N LEU A 556 15.26 -7.12 2.86
CA LEU A 556 15.37 -5.65 2.99
C LEU A 556 16.73 -5.22 3.57
N ALA A 557 17.14 -5.87 4.67
CA ALA A 557 18.42 -5.58 5.30
C ALA A 557 19.60 -5.98 4.42
N ALA A 558 19.51 -7.10 3.69
CA ALA A 558 20.54 -7.56 2.77
C ALA A 558 20.72 -6.59 1.59
N ALA A 559 19.63 -6.11 1.00
CA ALA A 559 19.68 -5.11 -0.07
C ALA A 559 20.36 -3.81 0.39
N ARG A 560 19.99 -3.30 1.57
CA ARG A 560 20.63 -2.11 2.17
C ARG A 560 22.12 -2.32 2.46
N ARG A 561 22.49 -3.48 3.02
CA ARG A 561 23.91 -3.83 3.26
C ARG A 561 24.69 -3.86 1.95
N ALA A 562 24.14 -4.46 0.91
CA ALA A 562 24.79 -4.54 -0.39
C ALA A 562 24.94 -3.16 -1.05
N ALA A 563 23.92 -2.31 -0.97
CA ALA A 563 24.00 -0.94 -1.47
C ALA A 563 25.09 -0.14 -0.75
N ALA A 564 25.18 -0.27 0.58
CA ALA A 564 26.24 0.36 1.37
C ALA A 564 27.64 -0.21 1.05
N ALA A 565 27.77 -1.54 0.93
CA ALA A 565 29.04 -2.21 0.68
C ALA A 565 29.59 -1.92 -0.73
N THR A 566 28.70 -1.85 -1.73
CA THR A 566 29.09 -1.54 -3.12
C THR A 566 29.18 -0.04 -3.38
N GLY A 567 28.57 0.81 -2.56
CA GLY A 567 28.40 2.23 -2.88
C GLY A 567 27.43 2.48 -4.05
N GLN A 568 26.67 1.48 -4.48
CA GLN A 568 25.82 1.52 -5.68
C GLN A 568 24.35 1.21 -5.37
N VAL A 569 23.47 1.43 -6.34
CA VAL A 569 22.05 1.09 -6.21
C VAL A 569 21.86 -0.42 -6.38
N VAL A 570 21.14 -1.04 -5.47
CA VAL A 570 20.78 -2.47 -5.51
C VAL A 570 19.27 -2.62 -5.64
N LEU A 571 18.85 -3.27 -6.72
CA LEU A 571 17.48 -3.73 -6.97
C LEU A 571 17.44 -5.23 -6.70
N LEU A 572 16.94 -5.62 -5.53
CA LEU A 572 16.76 -7.02 -5.14
C LEU A 572 15.41 -7.54 -5.66
N LYS A 573 15.47 -8.42 -6.66
CA LYS A 573 14.32 -9.09 -7.27
C LYS A 573 13.66 -10.05 -6.26
N GLY A 574 12.33 -10.02 -6.17
CA GLY A 574 11.53 -10.84 -5.25
C GLY A 574 10.02 -10.60 -5.43
N SER A 575 9.20 -11.20 -4.55
CA SER A 575 7.73 -11.03 -4.54
C SER A 575 7.32 -9.55 -4.42
N SER A 576 8.00 -8.80 -3.55
CA SER A 576 8.19 -7.36 -3.70
C SER A 576 9.63 -7.09 -4.09
N THR A 577 9.84 -6.22 -5.08
CA THR A 577 11.18 -5.80 -5.49
C THR A 577 11.64 -4.65 -4.60
N VAL A 578 12.80 -4.81 -3.94
CA VAL A 578 13.37 -3.80 -3.03
C VAL A 578 14.49 -3.06 -3.74
N ILE A 579 14.44 -1.74 -3.76
CA ILE A 579 15.46 -0.87 -4.35
C ILE A 579 16.12 -0.06 -3.23
N ALA A 580 17.40 -0.31 -2.97
CA ALA A 580 18.17 0.39 -1.95
C ALA A 580 19.27 1.23 -2.60
N ALA A 581 19.34 2.50 -2.22
CA ALA A 581 20.42 3.41 -2.58
C ALA A 581 21.52 3.40 -1.50
N PRO A 582 22.77 3.75 -1.87
CA PRO A 582 23.86 3.91 -0.90
C PRO A 582 23.62 5.07 0.09
N SER A 583 22.72 6.01 -0.23
CA SER A 583 22.27 7.07 0.69
C SER A 583 21.45 6.54 1.88
N GLY A 584 20.93 5.31 1.79
CA GLY A 584 19.95 4.74 2.71
C GLY A 584 18.51 4.80 2.19
N ASP A 585 18.23 5.62 1.17
CA ASP A 585 16.90 5.71 0.56
C ASP A 585 16.46 4.34 0.04
N THR A 586 15.26 3.93 0.40
CA THR A 586 14.73 2.61 0.03
C THR A 586 13.32 2.71 -0.52
N ARG A 587 13.10 2.08 -1.68
CA ARG A 587 11.78 1.96 -2.30
C ARG A 587 11.39 0.52 -2.53
N ALA A 588 10.09 0.25 -2.60
CA ALA A 588 9.55 -1.09 -2.88
C ALA A 588 8.52 -1.04 -4.01
N VAL A 589 8.61 -1.98 -4.96
CA VAL A 589 7.57 -2.26 -5.95
C VAL A 589 6.84 -3.52 -5.52
N VAL A 590 5.54 -3.38 -5.23
CA VAL A 590 4.72 -4.42 -4.57
C VAL A 590 3.62 -5.02 -5.46
N GLN A 591 3.51 -4.54 -6.70
CA GLN A 591 2.41 -4.88 -7.63
C GLN A 591 2.75 -5.98 -8.64
N GLY A 592 3.90 -6.66 -8.48
CA GLY A 592 4.36 -7.69 -9.41
C GLY A 592 3.56 -8.98 -9.25
N PRO A 593 2.88 -9.48 -10.30
CA PRO A 593 2.13 -10.73 -10.19
C PRO A 593 3.08 -11.95 -10.22
N PRO A 594 2.69 -13.09 -9.64
CA PRO A 594 3.55 -14.28 -9.55
C PRO A 594 3.97 -14.85 -10.92
N GLN A 595 3.21 -14.54 -11.99
CA GLN A 595 3.50 -14.93 -13.37
C GLN A 595 4.83 -14.37 -13.90
N LEU A 596 5.40 -13.34 -13.25
CA LEU A 596 6.74 -12.82 -13.56
C LEU A 596 7.87 -13.79 -13.16
N ALA A 597 7.58 -14.83 -12.37
CA ALA A 597 8.51 -15.91 -12.02
C ALA A 597 8.75 -16.87 -13.20
N SER A 598 9.24 -16.33 -14.30
CA SER A 598 9.56 -17.04 -15.54
C SER A 598 10.93 -16.65 -16.06
N ALA A 599 11.57 -17.54 -16.83
CA ALA A 599 12.90 -17.28 -17.38
C ALA A 599 12.87 -16.11 -18.37
N GLY A 600 13.88 -15.23 -18.30
CA GLY A 600 14.04 -14.11 -19.21
C GLY A 600 13.33 -12.81 -18.82
N THR A 601 12.44 -12.81 -17.81
CA THR A 601 11.81 -11.57 -17.33
C THR A 601 12.85 -10.60 -16.74
N GLY A 602 13.87 -11.13 -16.05
CA GLY A 602 15.02 -10.36 -15.60
C GLY A 602 15.79 -9.65 -16.74
N ASP A 603 15.94 -10.31 -17.89
CA ASP A 603 16.61 -9.71 -19.06
C ASP A 603 15.81 -8.52 -19.61
N VAL A 604 14.47 -8.64 -19.60
CA VAL A 604 13.55 -7.55 -19.96
C VAL A 604 13.70 -6.38 -19.01
N LEU A 605 13.70 -6.63 -17.69
CA LEU A 605 13.93 -5.61 -16.67
C LEU A 605 15.26 -4.86 -16.90
N SER A 606 16.33 -5.59 -17.18
CA SER A 606 17.66 -5.02 -17.45
C SER A 606 17.65 -4.08 -18.67
N GLY A 607 16.95 -4.44 -19.75
CA GLY A 607 16.75 -3.57 -20.92
C GLY A 607 15.94 -2.31 -20.63
N ILE A 608 14.90 -2.42 -19.79
CA ILE A 608 14.09 -1.26 -19.35
C ILE A 608 14.97 -0.28 -18.57
N ILE A 609 15.67 -0.76 -17.53
CA ILE A 609 16.52 0.08 -16.67
C ILE A 609 17.65 0.72 -17.49
N GLY A 610 18.31 -0.04 -18.37
CA GLY A 610 19.37 0.48 -19.24
C GLY A 610 18.88 1.62 -20.14
N THR A 611 17.63 1.55 -20.60
CA THR A 611 17.03 2.63 -21.40
C THR A 611 16.74 3.88 -20.57
N LEU A 612 16.25 3.71 -19.35
CA LEU A 612 15.99 4.82 -18.43
C LEU A 612 17.28 5.55 -18.04
N LEU A 613 18.35 4.80 -17.76
CA LEU A 613 19.70 5.35 -17.58
C LEU A 613 20.15 6.13 -18.82
N ALA A 614 20.01 5.55 -20.01
CA ALA A 614 20.42 6.21 -21.25
C ALA A 614 19.61 7.47 -21.58
N LYS A 615 18.43 7.63 -20.97
CA LYS A 615 17.58 8.83 -21.04
C LYS A 615 17.90 9.87 -19.97
N GLY A 616 18.90 9.61 -19.13
CA GLY A 616 19.45 10.52 -18.13
C GLY A 616 18.75 10.47 -16.78
N LEU A 617 18.02 9.41 -16.46
CA LEU A 617 17.59 9.17 -15.07
C LEU A 617 18.80 8.80 -14.22
N THR A 618 18.79 9.19 -12.95
CA THR A 618 19.77 8.70 -11.99
C THR A 618 19.64 7.18 -11.81
N PRO A 619 20.68 6.48 -11.34
CA PRO A 619 20.61 5.04 -11.07
C PRO A 619 19.43 4.63 -10.19
N PHE A 620 19.14 5.41 -9.15
CA PHE A 620 18.03 5.10 -8.24
C PHE A 620 16.68 5.27 -8.94
N GLU A 621 16.48 6.37 -9.67
CA GLU A 621 15.29 6.63 -10.48
C GLU A 621 15.06 5.56 -11.55
N ALA A 622 16.09 5.22 -12.31
CA ALA A 622 16.02 4.21 -13.34
C ALA A 622 15.67 2.82 -12.76
N ALA A 623 16.22 2.47 -11.60
CA ALA A 623 15.95 1.20 -10.94
C ALA A 623 14.49 1.08 -10.49
N TYR A 624 13.98 2.04 -9.70
CA TYR A 624 12.62 1.94 -9.19
C TYR A 624 11.56 2.12 -10.29
N ALA A 625 11.80 3.01 -11.27
CA ALA A 625 10.89 3.22 -12.38
C ALA A 625 10.88 2.01 -13.32
N GLY A 626 12.05 1.42 -13.58
CA GLY A 626 12.17 0.21 -14.39
C GLY A 626 11.48 -0.98 -13.76
N ALA A 627 11.66 -1.18 -12.44
CA ALA A 627 10.95 -2.22 -11.68
C ALA A 627 9.43 -2.04 -11.71
N TRP A 628 8.95 -0.79 -11.57
CA TRP A 628 7.51 -0.49 -11.62
C TRP A 628 6.92 -0.74 -13.01
N ILE A 629 7.57 -0.27 -14.07
CA ILE A 629 7.12 -0.50 -15.47
C ILE A 629 7.07 -2.00 -15.77
N HIS A 630 8.10 -2.74 -15.37
CA HIS A 630 8.17 -4.19 -15.52
C HIS A 630 7.04 -4.90 -14.76
N ALA A 631 6.81 -4.52 -13.50
CA ALA A 631 5.74 -5.09 -12.69
C ALA A 631 4.35 -4.80 -13.27
N GLU A 632 4.12 -3.57 -13.74
CA GLU A 632 2.84 -3.16 -14.33
C GLU A 632 2.57 -3.84 -15.66
N ALA A 633 3.59 -4.00 -16.52
CA ALA A 633 3.47 -4.78 -17.74
C ALA A 633 3.16 -6.26 -17.42
N GLY A 634 3.76 -6.81 -16.35
CA GLY A 634 3.41 -8.13 -15.83
C GLY A 634 1.94 -8.19 -15.37
N ARG A 635 1.47 -7.17 -14.64
CA ARG A 635 0.08 -7.07 -14.18
C ARG A 635 -0.91 -7.08 -15.35
N LEU A 636 -0.64 -6.30 -16.41
CA LEU A 636 -1.45 -6.31 -17.63
C LEU A 636 -1.45 -7.70 -18.29
N GLY A 637 -0.28 -8.34 -18.39
CA GLY A 637 -0.18 -9.69 -18.96
C GLY A 637 -0.96 -10.74 -18.16
N ALA A 638 -0.94 -10.65 -16.82
CA ALA A 638 -1.61 -11.60 -15.94
C ALA A 638 -3.15 -11.50 -16.03
N LEU A 639 -3.69 -10.34 -16.43
CA LEU A 639 -5.13 -10.18 -16.71
C LEU A 639 -5.55 -10.97 -17.97
N THR A 640 -4.64 -11.12 -18.93
CA THR A 640 -4.90 -11.84 -20.19
C THR A 640 -4.51 -13.31 -20.15
N ASP A 641 -3.38 -13.63 -19.52
CA ASP A 641 -2.87 -14.99 -19.34
C ASP A 641 -2.50 -15.23 -17.86
N PRO A 642 -3.45 -15.73 -17.05
CA PRO A 642 -3.22 -15.96 -15.63
C PRO A 642 -2.36 -17.20 -15.35
N GLN A 643 -2.06 -18.05 -16.34
CA GLN A 643 -1.29 -19.27 -16.13
C GLN A 643 0.20 -19.11 -16.46
N GLY A 644 0.57 -18.26 -17.42
CA GLY A 644 1.96 -18.01 -17.71
C GLY A 644 2.18 -16.86 -18.69
N ILE A 645 3.09 -15.96 -18.33
CA ILE A 645 3.51 -14.86 -19.20
C ILE A 645 4.91 -15.20 -19.73
N LEU A 646 5.10 -15.18 -21.05
CA LEU A 646 6.44 -15.30 -21.62
C LEU A 646 7.15 -13.94 -21.53
N ALA A 647 8.48 -13.96 -21.38
CA ALA A 647 9.27 -12.72 -21.38
C ALA A 647 9.09 -11.89 -22.67
N GLY A 648 8.84 -12.55 -23.81
CA GLY A 648 8.52 -11.88 -25.07
C GLY A 648 7.17 -11.14 -25.04
N ASP A 649 6.16 -11.68 -24.35
CA ASP A 649 4.86 -11.01 -24.21
C ASP A 649 5.01 -9.75 -23.35
N LEU A 650 5.85 -9.84 -22.31
CA LEU A 650 6.16 -8.69 -21.46
C LEU A 650 6.78 -7.54 -22.26
N VAL A 651 7.67 -7.83 -23.21
CA VAL A 651 8.28 -6.84 -24.11
C VAL A 651 7.22 -6.10 -24.94
N GLU A 652 6.18 -6.79 -25.40
CA GLU A 652 5.10 -6.20 -26.20
C GLU A 652 4.18 -5.30 -25.37
N LEU A 653 4.08 -5.51 -24.06
CA LEU A 653 3.24 -4.72 -23.15
C LEU A 653 3.92 -3.44 -22.63
N ILE A 654 5.25 -3.34 -22.71
CA ILE A 654 6.01 -2.16 -22.24
C ILE A 654 5.48 -0.83 -22.82
N PRO A 655 5.21 -0.69 -24.14
CA PRO A 655 4.80 0.58 -24.72
C PRO A 655 3.47 1.10 -24.15
N GLU A 656 2.54 0.21 -23.81
CA GLU A 656 1.24 0.57 -23.22
C GLU A 656 1.42 1.21 -21.85
N VAL A 657 2.25 0.59 -21.00
CA VAL A 657 2.59 1.12 -19.67
C VAL A 657 3.34 2.45 -19.77
N VAL A 658 4.33 2.52 -20.67
CA VAL A 658 5.18 3.71 -20.83
C VAL A 658 4.38 4.90 -21.36
N ALA A 659 3.41 4.69 -22.26
CA ALA A 659 2.67 5.76 -22.92
C ALA A 659 2.05 6.78 -21.95
N GLY A 660 1.53 6.32 -20.80
CA GLY A 660 0.96 7.18 -19.77
C GLY A 660 2.00 7.88 -18.87
N ARG A 661 3.27 7.44 -18.90
CA ARG A 661 4.36 7.96 -18.05
C ARG A 661 5.25 8.98 -18.77
N ILE A 662 5.01 9.23 -20.06
CA ILE A 662 5.87 10.12 -20.85
C ILE A 662 5.62 11.58 -20.45
N TYR A 663 6.66 12.29 -20.02
CA TYR A 663 6.62 13.75 -19.88
C TYR A 663 7.41 14.44 -20.99
N GLU A 664 6.92 15.60 -21.44
CA GLU A 664 7.51 16.33 -22.56
C GLU A 664 8.72 17.17 -22.11
N ARG A 665 9.82 17.12 -22.88
CA ARG A 665 11.05 17.88 -22.62
C ARG A 665 11.23 19.01 -23.66
N GLY A 666 10.44 20.08 -23.60
CA GLY A 666 10.53 21.20 -24.56
C GLY A 666 9.40 21.18 -25.59
N PRO A 667 9.52 21.85 -26.77
CA PRO A 667 8.43 21.92 -27.73
C PRO A 667 8.05 20.51 -28.20
N SER A 668 6.79 20.16 -27.98
CA SER A 668 6.24 18.86 -28.35
C SER A 668 5.92 18.83 -29.83
N TRP A 669 5.93 17.62 -30.41
CA TRP A 669 5.34 17.41 -31.73
C TRP A 669 3.81 17.30 -31.68
N ARG A 670 3.23 17.15 -30.48
CA ARG A 670 1.78 17.01 -30.25
C ARG A 670 1.07 18.35 -30.01
N THR A 671 1.82 19.39 -29.64
CA THR A 671 1.34 20.78 -29.52
C THR A 671 1.60 21.52 -30.81
#